data_AF-A0A0S4IWA9-F1
#
_entry.id   AF-A0A0S4IWA9-F1
#
_cell.length_a   1.000
_cell.length_b   1.000
_cell.length_c   1.000
_cell.angle_alpha   90.00
_cell.angle_beta   90.00
_cell.angle_gamma   90.00
#
_symmetry.space_group_name_H-M   'P 1'
#
loop_
_entity.id
_entity.type
_entity.pdbx_description
1 polymer ?
#
loop_
_entity_poly.entity_id
_entity_poly.type
_entity_poly.pdbx_seq_one_letter_code
_entity_poly.pdbx_strand_id
1 'polypeptide(L)'
;MNISACSLPFTFLVKVLLLLLGSQLSSPVVAYTTETVQYGCPIACCPYACNCYDYGDGYTYCYDTCYSCECFTATSSSYGGYWSGCSGKVLYVVGGATGEIINGAQSSLQYTGAGAVGQIDGSASVGTVLVSAASTQTTVLGSVSTFNGGNQGGTFLNVVSGTVGSVVSFVSGSIYVSSGAGIGTAVMTSSTVSVSGYITNMYPTASTVNIYSGGSSNFIQGYGAISVASGGYVNVMQVTASSSVTVAGGVSTLSLTGGSTSVSILGGTVTNIVVGTSGNTFTMSSGSFSSMTFTVAQNAGTTLTAYASSLGCIVFQSTVANVPMTFTASTFTSSGCHFIEFDSTVSSSSVTANGGCAHSITSHSAIYGYSTFSNFNLRWDTSQLTVVGSANGFYLQAATVTSIVVTNCVSPRIMQIGGSAVAIPSGGSQISFLVGSSTITSTGNTFQCGSATTVTVSLLSSSFLAATTSVYFTSSVMSLWMYAQSSTISVSSGSILYVASNMASSSVTSYSSSFNSPVYGVFTGGAMTSSSFTVTASSGWYSGAQGIYAGSANTINMLVTQSSYWTTASHGFYVAGTASSIGITMLNSATWTNSGDGFACSSTVNTLNVLVQLQSAIYSVGPNVYIGGSATSVSITVTSTGSSDVTRITSSGDSNFYCNTGATNLGIYITGAGALISSPSNNLYVTGASSSNVDMTVTSSATVTAGSRNWYFTSTAPLVGTSNEILISSQSVVHAQVDNFLMQSTGSLWLTVTGSSFLTAVTDNNLYVTGDCGMLRVAFTSSTITAAVNNIFVGGSILSDLTPNYVYMTTATMS
;
A
#
# COMPACT_ATOMS: atom_id res chain seq x y z
N MET A 1 73.28 13.98 33.17
CA MET A 1 73.02 14.34 34.58
C MET A 1 72.97 13.02 35.35
N ASN A 2 74.07 12.28 35.58
CA ASN A 2 75.19 12.51 36.50
C ASN A 2 74.97 13.53 37.63
N ILE A 3 74.91 13.01 38.86
CA ILE A 3 75.75 13.27 40.06
C ILE A 3 75.17 12.33 41.15
N SER A 4 75.78 11.19 41.52
CA SER A 4 77.03 10.98 42.28
C SER A 4 77.01 11.49 43.73
N ALA A 5 76.67 10.58 44.64
CA ALA A 5 77.33 10.18 45.90
C ALA A 5 78.33 11.10 46.65
N CYS A 6 78.24 11.04 47.98
CA CYS A 6 79.35 10.98 48.98
C CYS A 6 78.81 10.25 50.23
N SER A 7 79.21 9.01 50.56
CA SER A 7 80.44 8.52 51.26
C SER A 7 80.37 8.70 52.81
N LEU A 8 80.07 7.63 53.59
CA LEU A 8 80.97 6.65 54.27
C LEU A 8 81.31 7.08 55.74
N PRO A 9 81.82 6.25 56.69
CA PRO A 9 81.94 4.77 56.80
C PRO A 9 81.74 4.12 58.22
N PHE A 10 81.65 2.79 58.23
CA PHE A 10 82.30 1.76 59.10
C PHE A 10 81.99 1.49 60.61
N THR A 11 81.41 0.29 60.79
CA THR A 11 81.80 -0.86 61.67
C THR A 11 81.62 -0.89 63.19
N PHE A 12 80.79 -1.86 63.61
CA PHE A 12 81.05 -2.83 64.68
C PHE A 12 80.42 -4.17 64.25
N LEU A 13 81.10 -5.00 63.45
CA LEU A 13 82.01 -6.09 63.85
C LEU A 13 81.35 -7.20 64.71
N VAL A 14 81.08 -8.33 64.05
CA VAL A 14 81.39 -9.70 64.50
C VAL A 14 80.68 -10.19 65.77
N LYS A 15 79.46 -10.67 65.55
CA LYS A 15 78.87 -11.91 66.08
C LYS A 15 77.74 -12.28 65.11
N VAL A 16 77.54 -13.55 64.80
CA VAL A 16 76.56 -14.08 63.80
C VAL A 16 77.09 -14.19 62.35
N LEU A 17 78.41 -14.38 62.19
CA LEU A 17 78.97 -15.22 61.12
C LEU A 17 79.27 -16.61 61.73
N LEU A 18 78.23 -17.33 62.17
CA LEU A 18 78.31 -18.72 62.67
C LEU A 18 76.89 -19.26 62.91
N LEU A 19 76.13 -19.38 61.83
CA LEU A 19 74.87 -20.13 61.65
C LEU A 19 74.46 -19.95 60.17
N LEU A 20 75.34 -20.36 59.24
CA LEU A 20 75.24 -21.64 58.54
C LEU A 20 73.96 -21.69 57.69
N LEU A 21 74.00 -21.41 56.39
CA LEU A 21 74.37 -22.40 55.35
C LEU A 21 73.85 -23.80 55.71
N GLY A 22 72.66 -24.15 55.20
CA GLY A 22 72.18 -25.54 55.16
C GLY A 22 70.71 -25.71 55.52
N SER A 23 69.83 -25.67 54.51
CA SER A 23 68.57 -26.44 54.36
C SER A 23 67.72 -25.72 53.31
N GLN A 24 67.70 -26.11 52.03
CA GLN A 24 67.00 -27.31 51.55
C GLN A 24 66.01 -27.86 52.59
N LEU A 25 64.91 -27.16 52.75
CA LEU A 25 63.64 -27.79 53.09
C LEU A 25 62.93 -28.10 51.77
N SER A 26 63.41 -29.16 51.13
CA SER A 26 62.49 -30.13 50.53
C SER A 26 61.46 -30.46 51.61
N SER A 27 60.25 -29.91 51.50
CA SER A 27 59.13 -30.50 52.24
C SER A 27 59.09 -31.96 51.84
N PRO A 28 59.08 -32.90 52.81
CA PRO A 28 58.93 -34.30 52.47
C PRO A 28 57.58 -34.43 51.77
N VAL A 29 57.63 -34.70 50.47
CA VAL A 29 56.57 -35.41 49.77
C VAL A 29 56.54 -36.78 50.43
N VAL A 30 55.79 -36.90 51.52
CA VAL A 30 55.33 -38.21 51.97
C VAL A 30 54.29 -38.62 50.95
N ALA A 31 54.76 -39.31 49.91
CA ALA A 31 53.91 -40.02 48.98
C ALA A 31 53.23 -41.14 49.76
N TYR A 32 52.00 -40.88 50.24
CA TYR A 32 51.05 -41.94 50.50
C TYR A 32 50.43 -42.33 49.16
N THR A 33 51.02 -43.36 48.55
CA THR A 33 50.35 -44.13 47.51
C THR A 33 49.29 -44.99 48.17
N THR A 34 48.02 -44.56 48.09
CA THR A 34 46.79 -45.31 47.75
C THR A 34 45.54 -44.73 48.43
N GLU A 35 44.49 -44.61 47.61
CA GLU A 35 43.04 -44.46 47.88
C GLU A 35 42.56 -43.26 48.72
N THR A 36 41.78 -42.37 48.05
CA THR A 36 40.85 -41.35 48.59
C THR A 36 41.17 -40.76 49.97
N VAL A 37 41.71 -39.53 50.01
CA VAL A 37 42.02 -38.82 51.26
C VAL A 37 40.81 -38.03 51.76
N GLN A 38 40.25 -38.43 52.92
CA GLN A 38 39.21 -37.67 53.61
C GLN A 38 39.83 -36.46 54.35
N TYR A 39 39.34 -35.25 54.10
CA TYR A 39 39.77 -34.02 54.79
C TYR A 39 38.65 -33.54 55.74
N GLY A 40 38.45 -34.28 56.82
CA GLY A 40 37.46 -33.98 57.88
C GLY A 40 37.97 -34.48 59.24
N CYS A 41 37.12 -34.43 60.29
CA CYS A 41 37.50 -35.01 61.58
C CYS A 41 37.91 -36.48 61.39
N PRO A 42 39.16 -36.89 61.70
CA PRO A 42 39.52 -38.30 61.66
C PRO A 42 38.70 -39.05 62.73
N ILE A 43 38.32 -40.30 62.44
CA ILE A 43 37.58 -41.21 63.34
C ILE A 43 38.15 -41.23 64.78
N ALA A 44 39.45 -40.98 64.95
CA ALA A 44 40.12 -40.93 66.24
C ALA A 44 39.73 -39.74 67.15
N CYS A 45 38.94 -38.78 66.65
CA CYS A 45 38.57 -37.57 67.39
C CYS A 45 37.09 -37.50 67.81
N CYS A 46 36.29 -38.54 67.57
CA CYS A 46 34.95 -38.64 68.14
C CYS A 46 35.03 -39.21 69.58
N PRO A 47 34.76 -38.44 70.65
CA PRO A 47 34.38 -39.07 71.91
C PRO A 47 33.09 -39.88 71.66
N TYR A 48 32.95 -41.01 72.35
CA TYR A 48 31.90 -42.05 72.24
C TYR A 48 30.42 -41.59 72.25
N ALA A 49 30.12 -40.31 72.16
CA ALA A 49 28.77 -39.73 72.14
C ALA A 49 28.31 -39.19 70.78
N CYS A 50 29.18 -39.11 69.75
CA CYS A 50 28.74 -38.75 68.41
C CYS A 50 28.15 -39.98 67.71
N ASN A 51 26.82 -40.01 67.52
CA ASN A 51 26.14 -41.03 66.73
C ASN A 51 26.60 -40.93 65.26
N CYS A 52 27.59 -41.73 64.88
CA CYS A 52 28.00 -41.90 63.49
C CYS A 52 27.57 -43.32 63.06
N TYR A 53 26.78 -43.43 61.99
CA TYR A 53 26.26 -44.71 61.46
C TYR A 53 26.81 -44.94 60.05
N ASP A 54 27.19 -46.19 59.78
CA ASP A 54 27.79 -46.63 58.52
C ASP A 54 26.67 -47.12 57.58
N TYR A 55 26.46 -46.45 56.45
CA TYR A 55 25.69 -47.02 55.35
C TYR A 55 26.70 -47.82 54.51
N GLY A 56 26.43 -49.12 54.29
CA GLY A 56 27.37 -50.14 53.78
C GLY A 56 28.03 -49.95 52.41
N ASP A 57 28.18 -48.72 51.93
CA ASP A 57 28.89 -48.32 50.72
C ASP A 57 30.19 -47.52 51.01
N GLY A 58 30.63 -47.44 52.29
CA GLY A 58 31.93 -46.87 52.67
C GLY A 58 31.93 -45.37 53.06
N TYR A 59 30.79 -44.82 53.47
CA TYR A 59 30.66 -43.41 53.88
C TYR A 59 30.22 -43.29 55.35
N THR A 60 30.99 -42.58 56.19
CA THR A 60 30.64 -42.31 57.60
C THR A 60 30.21 -40.86 57.81
N TYR A 61 29.00 -40.64 58.31
CA TYR A 61 28.45 -39.32 58.66
C TYR A 61 28.41 -39.13 60.18
N CYS A 62 28.78 -37.96 60.71
CA CYS A 62 28.57 -37.61 62.12
C CYS A 62 27.50 -36.52 62.24
N TYR A 63 26.46 -36.81 63.04
CA TYR A 63 25.26 -35.97 63.15
C TYR A 63 25.39 -34.79 64.12
N ASP A 64 26.39 -34.78 65.01
CA ASP A 64 26.58 -33.75 66.03
C ASP A 64 27.86 -32.91 65.84
N THR A 65 27.79 -31.64 66.27
CA THR A 65 28.86 -30.65 66.15
C THR A 65 30.07 -31.02 67.02
N CYS A 66 31.20 -31.40 66.42
CA CYS A 66 32.46 -31.58 67.13
C CYS A 66 33.06 -30.22 67.51
N TYR A 67 32.82 -29.75 68.74
CA TYR A 67 33.30 -28.46 69.24
C TYR A 67 34.83 -28.37 69.49
N SER A 68 35.58 -29.48 69.41
CA SER A 68 36.99 -29.54 69.82
C SER A 68 37.98 -30.04 68.77
N CYS A 69 37.60 -30.16 67.50
CA CYS A 69 38.51 -30.62 66.45
C CYS A 69 39.00 -29.47 65.58
N GLU A 70 40.29 -29.12 65.69
CA GLU A 70 40.97 -28.31 64.68
C GLU A 70 41.00 -29.11 63.37
N CYS A 71 40.33 -28.61 62.33
CA CYS A 71 40.31 -29.26 61.02
C CYS A 71 41.66 -29.01 60.33
N PHE A 72 42.48 -30.05 60.18
CA PHE A 72 43.93 -29.89 59.95
C PHE A 72 44.40 -29.73 58.50
N THR A 73 43.52 -29.62 57.50
CA THR A 73 43.99 -29.40 56.11
C THR A 73 43.00 -28.63 55.25
N ALA A 74 43.42 -27.41 54.86
CA ALA A 74 42.65 -26.51 54.00
C ALA A 74 42.94 -26.71 52.51
N THR A 75 43.89 -27.56 52.10
CA THR A 75 44.38 -27.64 50.71
C THR A 75 44.24 -29.05 50.14
N SER A 76 43.50 -29.20 49.04
CA SER A 76 43.49 -30.44 48.22
C SER A 76 44.64 -30.40 47.22
N SER A 77 45.52 -31.41 47.29
CA SER A 77 46.72 -31.54 46.44
C SER A 77 46.75 -32.81 45.57
N SER A 78 45.68 -33.61 45.56
CA SER A 78 45.58 -34.89 44.84
C SER A 78 44.16 -35.14 44.30
N TYR A 79 43.98 -36.21 43.52
CA TYR A 79 42.67 -36.62 43.00
C TYR A 79 41.80 -37.16 44.15
N GLY A 80 40.59 -36.62 44.33
CA GLY A 80 39.57 -37.14 45.27
C GLY A 80 39.61 -36.61 46.71
N GLY A 81 40.01 -35.36 46.94
CA GLY A 81 39.90 -34.75 48.28
C GLY A 81 38.49 -34.25 48.58
N TYR A 82 37.93 -34.59 49.75
CA TYR A 82 36.62 -34.09 50.20
C TYR A 82 36.61 -33.55 51.63
N TRP A 83 35.83 -32.50 51.88
CA TRP A 83 35.67 -31.79 53.15
C TRP A 83 34.29 -31.99 53.77
N SER A 84 34.25 -32.39 55.04
CA SER A 84 33.04 -32.66 55.82
C SER A 84 33.24 -32.28 57.29
N GLY A 85 32.22 -31.70 57.93
CA GLY A 85 32.09 -31.52 59.38
C GLY A 85 32.66 -30.22 59.97
N CYS A 86 33.22 -29.30 59.18
CA CYS A 86 33.85 -28.06 59.65
C CYS A 86 33.19 -26.84 59.00
N SER A 87 32.96 -25.74 59.72
CA SER A 87 32.37 -24.51 59.16
C SER A 87 33.32 -23.30 59.31
N GLY A 88 33.19 -22.31 58.43
CA GLY A 88 33.90 -21.03 58.46
C GLY A 88 35.33 -21.05 57.93
N LYS A 89 35.74 -22.08 57.19
CA LYS A 89 37.11 -22.21 56.67
C LYS A 89 37.24 -21.73 55.22
N VAL A 90 38.46 -21.34 54.86
CA VAL A 90 38.90 -21.11 53.47
C VAL A 90 39.59 -22.38 52.99
N LEU A 91 39.13 -22.91 51.87
CA LEU A 91 39.63 -24.14 51.26
C LEU A 91 40.36 -23.81 49.97
N TYR A 92 41.42 -24.54 49.65
CA TYR A 92 42.29 -24.35 48.50
C TYR A 92 42.34 -25.62 47.66
N VAL A 93 42.21 -25.51 46.34
CA VAL A 93 42.40 -26.62 45.39
C VAL A 93 43.53 -26.24 44.44
N VAL A 94 44.62 -26.99 44.45
CA VAL A 94 45.77 -26.74 43.58
C VAL A 94 45.53 -27.29 42.16
N GLY A 95 46.40 -26.94 41.21
CA GLY A 95 46.22 -27.32 39.81
C GLY A 95 46.16 -28.84 39.59
N GLY A 96 45.19 -29.29 38.79
CA GLY A 96 44.94 -30.70 38.50
C GLY A 96 44.35 -31.54 39.65
N ALA A 97 44.12 -30.93 40.82
CA ALA A 97 43.48 -31.61 41.96
C ALA A 97 41.94 -31.49 41.90
N THR A 98 41.25 -32.35 42.65
CA THR A 98 39.80 -32.29 42.84
C THR A 98 39.46 -32.03 44.30
N GLY A 99 38.52 -31.13 44.58
CA GLY A 99 38.08 -30.78 45.93
C GLY A 99 36.55 -30.76 46.07
N GLU A 100 35.99 -31.58 46.94
CA GLU A 100 34.54 -31.71 47.16
C GLU A 100 34.13 -31.25 48.57
N ILE A 101 33.08 -30.46 48.71
CA ILE A 101 32.53 -30.05 50.01
C ILE A 101 31.21 -30.78 50.22
N ILE A 102 31.20 -31.77 51.11
CA ILE A 102 30.06 -32.67 51.31
C ILE A 102 29.00 -32.03 52.21
N ASN A 103 29.42 -31.32 53.27
CA ASN A 103 28.51 -30.64 54.19
C ASN A 103 29.18 -29.43 54.90
N GLY A 104 28.38 -28.67 55.66
CA GLY A 104 28.85 -27.53 56.45
C GLY A 104 28.83 -26.20 55.67
N ALA A 105 29.16 -25.11 56.36
CA ALA A 105 29.15 -23.76 55.79
C ALA A 105 30.57 -23.19 55.73
N GLN A 106 31.18 -23.15 54.56
CA GLN A 106 32.54 -22.64 54.36
C GLN A 106 32.56 -21.15 54.05
N SER A 107 33.61 -20.45 54.48
CA SER A 107 33.78 -19.04 54.12
C SER A 107 34.21 -18.89 52.66
N SER A 108 35.10 -19.75 52.16
CA SER A 108 35.56 -19.67 50.76
C SER A 108 36.14 -20.99 50.22
N LEU A 109 36.04 -21.19 48.90
CA LEU A 109 36.75 -22.20 48.12
C LEU A 109 37.61 -21.50 47.07
N GLN A 110 38.92 -21.75 47.01
CA GLN A 110 39.86 -21.04 46.15
C GLN A 110 40.64 -21.98 45.25
N TYR A 111 40.61 -21.73 43.94
CA TYR A 111 41.42 -22.49 42.97
C TYR A 111 42.74 -21.76 42.72
N THR A 112 43.86 -22.35 43.13
CA THR A 112 45.20 -21.72 43.09
C THR A 112 46.10 -22.24 41.97
N GLY A 113 45.68 -23.25 41.20
CA GLY A 113 46.39 -23.74 40.02
C GLY A 113 45.45 -24.15 38.89
N ALA A 114 45.98 -24.20 37.66
CA ALA A 114 45.18 -24.46 36.48
C ALA A 114 44.63 -25.89 36.43
N GLY A 115 43.44 -26.08 35.84
CA GLY A 115 42.84 -27.42 35.72
C GLY A 115 42.24 -27.99 37.01
N ALA A 116 42.09 -27.17 38.05
CA ALA A 116 41.50 -27.59 39.31
C ALA A 116 39.98 -27.81 39.17
N VAL A 117 39.47 -28.86 39.81
CA VAL A 117 38.05 -29.24 39.80
C VAL A 117 37.51 -29.14 41.22
N GLY A 118 36.31 -28.60 41.41
CA GLY A 118 35.63 -28.64 42.69
C GLY A 118 34.15 -28.90 42.63
N GLN A 119 33.60 -29.39 43.75
CA GLN A 119 32.20 -29.75 43.92
C GLN A 119 31.67 -29.25 45.27
N ILE A 120 30.42 -28.81 45.30
CA ILE A 120 29.72 -28.34 46.51
C ILE A 120 28.40 -29.10 46.60
N ASP A 121 28.29 -30.04 47.52
CA ASP A 121 27.14 -30.95 47.65
C ASP A 121 25.90 -30.26 48.21
N GLY A 122 24.74 -30.93 48.06
CA GLY A 122 23.43 -30.38 48.44
C GLY A 122 23.30 -29.92 49.90
N SER A 123 24.06 -30.53 50.82
CA SER A 123 24.11 -30.17 52.24
C SER A 123 25.16 -29.11 52.59
N ALA A 124 25.93 -28.62 51.61
CA ALA A 124 27.00 -27.67 51.82
C ALA A 124 26.63 -26.24 51.38
N SER A 125 27.27 -25.26 52.02
CA SER A 125 27.22 -23.85 51.61
C SER A 125 28.61 -23.23 51.59
N VAL A 126 28.85 -22.33 50.64
CA VAL A 126 30.11 -21.59 50.49
C VAL A 126 29.81 -20.11 50.36
N GLY A 127 30.49 -19.29 51.16
CA GLY A 127 30.46 -17.83 51.02
C GLY A 127 30.96 -17.42 49.63
N THR A 128 32.26 -17.63 49.37
CA THR A 128 32.88 -17.21 48.10
C THR A 128 33.69 -18.31 47.43
N VAL A 129 33.37 -18.66 46.20
CA VAL A 129 34.30 -19.39 45.31
C VAL A 129 35.19 -18.38 44.59
N LEU A 130 36.51 -18.52 44.66
CA LEU A 130 37.48 -17.64 44.02
C LEU A 130 38.40 -18.41 43.07
N VAL A 131 38.29 -18.13 41.78
CA VAL A 131 39.13 -18.72 40.73
C VAL A 131 40.38 -17.86 40.55
N SER A 132 41.55 -18.34 40.99
CA SER A 132 42.83 -17.62 40.83
C SER A 132 43.73 -18.21 39.71
N ALA A 133 43.25 -19.22 38.99
CA ALA A 133 43.94 -19.83 37.85
C ALA A 133 42.95 -20.25 36.75
N ALA A 134 43.45 -20.41 35.52
CA ALA A 134 42.65 -20.74 34.34
C ALA A 134 42.15 -22.19 34.30
N SER A 135 41.17 -22.46 33.43
CA SER A 135 40.68 -23.82 33.11
C SER A 135 40.15 -24.60 34.31
N THR A 136 39.49 -23.93 35.26
CA THR A 136 38.92 -24.56 36.44
C THR A 136 37.49 -25.04 36.19
N GLN A 137 37.04 -26.03 36.94
CA GLN A 137 35.67 -26.54 36.89
C GLN A 137 35.05 -26.54 38.28
N THR A 138 33.82 -26.06 38.43
CA THR A 138 33.06 -26.10 39.68
C THR A 138 31.66 -26.66 39.45
N THR A 139 31.29 -27.69 40.19
CA THR A 139 29.93 -28.24 40.24
C THR A 139 29.24 -27.80 41.53
N VAL A 140 28.02 -27.26 41.43
CA VAL A 140 27.23 -26.74 42.56
C VAL A 140 25.91 -27.49 42.67
N LEU A 141 25.80 -28.31 43.71
CA LEU A 141 24.58 -29.00 44.15
C LEU A 141 23.97 -28.33 45.40
N GLY A 142 24.80 -27.65 46.22
CA GLY A 142 24.42 -26.89 47.42
C GLY A 142 24.23 -25.39 47.17
N SER A 143 24.72 -24.54 48.08
CA SER A 143 24.59 -23.07 47.94
C SER A 143 25.92 -22.33 47.90
N VAL A 144 26.04 -21.33 47.03
CA VAL A 144 27.18 -20.42 46.92
C VAL A 144 26.67 -18.99 47.00
N SER A 145 27.21 -18.15 47.89
CA SER A 145 26.80 -16.73 47.89
C SER A 145 27.39 -16.01 46.67
N THR A 146 28.71 -16.12 46.45
CA THR A 146 29.39 -15.50 45.32
C THR A 146 30.37 -16.45 44.64
N PHE A 147 30.25 -16.58 43.31
CA PHE A 147 31.26 -17.19 42.46
C PHE A 147 32.04 -16.09 41.74
N ASN A 148 33.33 -15.94 42.07
CA ASN A 148 34.23 -14.98 41.47
C ASN A 148 35.20 -15.71 40.53
N GLY A 149 35.04 -15.48 39.22
CA GLY A 149 35.90 -16.05 38.17
C GLY A 149 37.31 -15.48 38.11
N GLY A 150 37.63 -14.46 38.92
CA GLY A 150 38.97 -13.88 39.09
C GLY A 150 39.62 -13.37 37.79
N ASN A 151 38.82 -13.08 36.77
CA ASN A 151 39.26 -12.74 35.42
C ASN A 151 40.13 -13.83 34.76
N GLN A 152 39.94 -15.09 35.16
CA GLN A 152 40.68 -16.23 34.60
C GLN A 152 39.92 -16.84 33.43
N GLY A 153 40.67 -17.27 32.42
CA GLY A 153 40.11 -17.84 31.19
C GLY A 153 39.73 -19.32 31.32
N GLY A 154 38.73 -19.75 30.56
CA GLY A 154 38.34 -21.16 30.44
C GLY A 154 37.66 -21.76 31.67
N THR A 155 37.03 -20.94 32.51
CA THR A 155 36.35 -21.40 33.73
C THR A 155 35.03 -22.10 33.40
N PHE A 156 34.72 -23.22 34.07
CA PHE A 156 33.47 -23.94 33.94
C PHE A 156 32.69 -23.90 35.26
N LEU A 157 31.47 -23.39 35.24
CA LEU A 157 30.53 -23.40 36.36
C LEU A 157 29.31 -24.24 35.98
N ASN A 158 29.06 -25.32 36.71
CA ASN A 158 27.92 -26.21 36.51
C ASN A 158 27.03 -26.20 37.76
N VAL A 159 25.88 -25.53 37.69
CA VAL A 159 24.90 -25.46 38.79
C VAL A 159 23.81 -26.48 38.51
N VAL A 160 23.76 -27.57 39.27
CA VAL A 160 22.95 -28.75 38.95
C VAL A 160 21.63 -28.78 39.74
N SER A 161 21.71 -28.83 41.07
CA SER A 161 20.55 -28.72 41.97
C SER A 161 20.67 -27.57 42.98
N GLY A 162 21.76 -26.81 42.86
CA GLY A 162 22.14 -25.79 43.82
C GLY A 162 21.74 -24.37 43.45
N THR A 163 22.17 -23.42 44.27
CA THR A 163 21.98 -21.98 44.02
C THR A 163 23.29 -21.21 44.10
N VAL A 164 23.46 -20.22 43.23
CA VAL A 164 24.56 -19.25 43.29
C VAL A 164 23.97 -17.85 43.40
N GLY A 165 24.29 -17.08 44.44
CA GLY A 165 23.78 -15.72 44.60
C GLY A 165 24.25 -14.80 43.46
N SER A 166 25.57 -14.72 43.25
CA SER A 166 26.17 -13.88 42.21
C SER A 166 27.38 -14.52 41.51
N VAL A 167 27.45 -14.44 40.18
CA VAL A 167 28.65 -14.72 39.38
C VAL A 167 29.26 -13.40 38.92
N VAL A 168 30.54 -13.17 39.25
CA VAL A 168 31.28 -11.95 38.91
C VAL A 168 32.66 -12.27 38.33
N SER A 169 33.24 -11.33 37.58
CA SER A 169 34.60 -11.43 37.01
C SER A 169 34.83 -12.70 36.18
N PHE A 170 33.80 -13.15 35.47
CA PHE A 170 33.82 -14.35 34.62
C PHE A 170 34.14 -13.93 33.16
N VAL A 171 35.40 -14.12 32.73
CA VAL A 171 35.92 -13.51 31.48
C VAL A 171 35.90 -14.44 30.26
N SER A 172 35.98 -15.76 30.46
CA SER A 172 35.71 -16.75 29.41
C SER A 172 35.48 -18.14 29.99
N GLY A 173 34.77 -18.98 29.24
CA GLY A 173 34.41 -20.34 29.64
C GLY A 173 32.90 -20.57 29.58
N SER A 174 32.38 -21.50 30.38
CA SER A 174 30.98 -21.91 30.30
C SER A 174 30.25 -21.89 31.64
N ILE A 175 29.00 -21.42 31.64
CA ILE A 175 28.07 -21.53 32.77
C ILE A 175 26.91 -22.44 32.32
N TYR A 176 26.69 -23.54 33.04
CA TYR A 176 25.57 -24.44 32.86
C TYR A 176 24.68 -24.38 34.10
N VAL A 177 23.38 -24.15 33.92
CA VAL A 177 22.39 -24.15 35.00
C VAL A 177 21.33 -25.19 34.66
N SER A 178 21.34 -26.32 35.35
CA SER A 178 20.36 -27.40 35.15
C SER A 178 18.98 -27.04 35.70
N SER A 179 17.97 -27.82 35.31
CA SER A 179 16.60 -27.65 35.83
C SER A 179 16.56 -27.78 37.35
N GLY A 180 15.83 -26.89 38.03
CA GLY A 180 15.74 -26.84 39.49
C GLY A 180 16.87 -26.08 40.19
N ALA A 181 17.96 -25.75 39.48
CA ALA A 181 19.04 -24.89 39.97
C ALA A 181 18.86 -23.43 39.55
N GLY A 182 19.59 -22.53 40.20
CA GLY A 182 19.61 -21.15 39.71
C GLY A 182 20.71 -20.25 40.20
N ILE A 183 20.82 -19.13 39.48
CA ILE A 183 21.76 -18.06 39.76
C ILE A 183 20.97 -16.76 39.95
N GLY A 184 21.27 -16.00 41.00
CA GLY A 184 20.65 -14.68 41.18
C GLY A 184 21.09 -13.70 40.09
N THR A 185 22.38 -13.38 40.05
CA THR A 185 22.94 -12.46 39.04
C THR A 185 24.21 -13.03 38.42
N ALA A 186 24.38 -12.88 37.10
CA ALA A 186 25.59 -13.30 36.42
C ALA A 186 26.14 -12.18 35.51
N VAL A 187 27.38 -11.76 35.76
CA VAL A 187 28.13 -10.80 34.93
C VAL A 187 29.24 -11.57 34.24
N MET A 188 29.27 -11.50 32.91
CA MET A 188 30.11 -12.36 32.08
C MET A 188 30.61 -11.64 30.83
N THR A 189 31.84 -11.98 30.43
CA THR A 189 32.44 -11.56 29.18
C THR A 189 32.84 -12.80 28.39
N SER A 190 32.76 -12.75 27.05
CA SER A 190 33.27 -13.81 26.14
C SER A 190 33.00 -15.26 26.58
N SER A 191 31.80 -15.51 27.12
CA SER A 191 31.42 -16.79 27.75
C SER A 191 30.26 -17.45 27.03
N THR A 192 30.07 -18.75 27.27
CA THR A 192 28.88 -19.49 26.82
C THR A 192 28.01 -19.84 28.02
N VAL A 193 26.75 -19.45 28.01
CA VAL A 193 25.81 -19.70 29.10
C VAL A 193 24.64 -20.53 28.61
N SER A 194 24.31 -21.58 29.34
CA SER A 194 23.26 -22.55 29.02
C SER A 194 22.35 -22.71 30.23
N VAL A 195 21.11 -22.24 30.12
CA VAL A 195 20.16 -22.16 31.24
C VAL A 195 18.96 -23.07 30.99
N SER A 196 18.83 -24.12 31.78
CA SER A 196 17.62 -24.97 31.89
C SER A 196 16.90 -24.76 33.24
N GLY A 197 17.53 -24.10 34.21
CA GLY A 197 16.92 -23.63 35.47
C GLY A 197 16.58 -22.15 35.40
N TYR A 198 17.14 -21.32 36.29
CA TYR A 198 16.96 -19.88 36.21
C TYR A 198 18.25 -19.08 36.39
N ILE A 199 18.39 -17.98 35.66
CA ILE A 199 19.31 -16.89 36.03
C ILE A 199 18.49 -15.61 36.10
N THR A 200 18.30 -15.03 37.28
CA THR A 200 17.38 -13.89 37.43
C THR A 200 17.84 -12.70 36.60
N ASN A 201 19.11 -12.29 36.72
CA ASN A 201 19.69 -11.18 35.94
C ASN A 201 21.01 -11.60 35.25
N MET A 202 21.15 -11.31 33.96
CA MET A 202 22.34 -11.58 33.18
C MET A 202 22.87 -10.31 32.50
N TYR A 203 24.19 -10.13 32.56
CA TYR A 203 24.90 -9.01 31.93
C TYR A 203 26.01 -9.53 31.00
N PRO A 204 25.65 -10.06 29.80
CA PRO A 204 26.62 -10.59 28.85
C PRO A 204 27.35 -9.50 28.04
N THR A 205 28.66 -9.59 27.97
CA THR A 205 29.51 -8.77 27.08
C THR A 205 30.19 -9.69 26.08
N ALA A 206 29.87 -9.57 24.78
CA ALA A 206 30.40 -10.44 23.73
C ALA A 206 30.24 -11.95 24.03
N SER A 207 29.12 -12.35 24.64
CA SER A 207 28.90 -13.72 25.13
C SER A 207 27.76 -14.42 24.37
N THR A 208 27.75 -15.74 24.40
CA THR A 208 26.65 -16.57 23.89
C THR A 208 25.75 -16.99 25.05
N VAL A 209 24.45 -16.71 24.97
CA VAL A 209 23.46 -17.08 25.98
C VAL A 209 22.39 -17.95 25.35
N ASN A 210 22.16 -19.13 25.90
CA ASN A 210 21.14 -20.09 25.48
C ASN A 210 20.20 -20.37 26.66
N ILE A 211 18.94 -19.98 26.51
CA ILE A 211 17.85 -20.31 27.44
C ILE A 211 17.09 -21.50 26.86
N TYR A 212 17.22 -22.67 27.48
CA TYR A 212 16.59 -23.91 27.05
C TYR A 212 15.18 -24.08 27.64
N SER A 213 14.51 -25.17 27.28
CA SER A 213 13.20 -25.52 27.84
C SER A 213 13.25 -25.63 29.37
N GLY A 214 12.31 -24.98 30.06
CA GLY A 214 12.31 -24.84 31.52
C GLY A 214 13.26 -23.75 32.05
N GLY A 215 14.15 -23.25 31.20
CA GLY A 215 15.06 -22.15 31.45
C GLY A 215 14.34 -20.81 31.53
N SER A 216 14.72 -19.96 32.50
CA SER A 216 14.15 -18.61 32.59
C SER A 216 15.14 -17.53 33.03
N SER A 217 14.85 -16.29 32.62
CA SER A 217 15.50 -15.09 33.14
C SER A 217 14.51 -13.94 33.28
N ASN A 218 14.70 -13.09 34.29
CA ASN A 218 13.94 -11.86 34.41
C ASN A 218 14.55 -10.74 33.55
N PHE A 219 15.88 -10.64 33.51
CA PHE A 219 16.55 -9.55 32.80
C PHE A 219 17.84 -9.99 32.14
N ILE A 220 17.98 -9.71 30.84
CA ILE A 220 19.24 -9.84 30.10
C ILE A 220 19.58 -8.47 29.55
N GLN A 221 20.75 -7.92 29.90
CA GLN A 221 21.22 -6.64 29.35
C GLN A 221 22.67 -6.74 28.88
N GLY A 222 22.89 -6.58 27.57
CA GLY A 222 24.24 -6.68 27.02
C GLY A 222 24.25 -6.97 25.52
N TYR A 223 25.29 -7.67 25.04
CA TYR A 223 25.43 -8.00 23.62
C TYR A 223 26.15 -9.34 23.37
N GLY A 224 25.90 -9.91 22.21
CA GLY A 224 26.40 -11.21 21.77
C GLY A 224 25.32 -12.05 21.10
N ALA A 225 25.49 -13.38 21.08
CA ALA A 225 24.50 -14.29 20.52
C ALA A 225 23.54 -14.73 21.62
N ILE A 226 22.26 -14.37 21.53
CA ILE A 226 21.24 -14.73 22.53
C ILE A 226 20.19 -15.61 21.87
N SER A 227 19.95 -16.79 22.42
CA SER A 227 18.97 -17.76 21.93
C SER A 227 18.02 -18.15 23.05
N VAL A 228 16.72 -18.04 22.81
CA VAL A 228 15.65 -18.52 23.70
C VAL A 228 14.95 -19.66 23.00
N ALA A 229 15.27 -20.90 23.37
CA ALA A 229 14.68 -22.10 22.79
C ALA A 229 13.20 -22.26 23.18
N SER A 230 12.50 -23.16 22.49
CA SER A 230 11.10 -23.50 22.83
C SER A 230 11.00 -23.96 24.29
N GLY A 231 10.00 -23.43 25.01
CA GLY A 231 9.81 -23.65 26.45
C GLY A 231 10.72 -22.81 27.36
N GLY A 232 11.63 -22.01 26.81
CA GLY A 232 12.42 -21.02 27.55
C GLY A 232 11.72 -19.66 27.62
N TYR A 233 12.05 -18.84 28.62
CA TYR A 233 11.41 -17.55 28.85
C TYR A 233 12.36 -16.44 29.31
N VAL A 234 12.21 -15.24 28.75
CA VAL A 234 12.90 -14.02 29.21
C VAL A 234 11.88 -12.89 29.38
N ASN A 235 11.80 -12.28 30.57
CA ASN A 235 10.88 -11.15 30.76
C ASN A 235 11.36 -9.92 29.97
N VAL A 236 12.57 -9.41 30.24
CA VAL A 236 13.12 -8.26 29.52
C VAL A 236 14.52 -8.55 28.97
N MET A 237 14.69 -8.37 27.66
CA MET A 237 15.95 -8.48 26.94
C MET A 237 16.33 -7.13 26.34
N GLN A 238 17.43 -6.54 26.81
CA GLN A 238 17.97 -5.28 26.32
C GLN A 238 19.33 -5.50 25.62
N VAL A 239 19.35 -5.30 24.31
CA VAL A 239 20.52 -5.44 23.46
C VAL A 239 21.21 -4.10 23.31
N THR A 240 22.44 -3.99 23.80
CA THR A 240 23.18 -2.71 23.91
C THR A 240 24.26 -2.51 22.86
N ALA A 241 24.54 -3.51 22.02
CA ALA A 241 25.44 -3.43 20.87
C ALA A 241 25.08 -4.51 19.84
N SER A 242 25.73 -4.49 18.66
CA SER A 242 25.44 -5.43 17.57
C SER A 242 25.45 -6.89 18.04
N SER A 243 24.34 -7.58 17.80
CA SER A 243 24.06 -8.91 18.35
C SER A 243 23.28 -9.78 17.37
N SER A 244 23.13 -11.05 17.70
CA SER A 244 22.16 -11.95 17.08
C SER A 244 21.20 -12.48 18.14
N VAL A 245 19.91 -12.33 17.90
CA VAL A 245 18.85 -12.77 18.82
C VAL A 245 17.98 -13.79 18.12
N THR A 246 17.82 -14.97 18.71
CA THR A 246 16.92 -16.03 18.23
C THR A 246 15.87 -16.35 19.28
N VAL A 247 14.59 -16.31 18.93
CA VAL A 247 13.47 -16.54 19.85
C VAL A 247 12.56 -17.65 19.30
N ALA A 248 12.65 -18.83 19.89
CA ALA A 248 11.72 -19.94 19.73
C ALA A 248 10.83 -20.17 20.97
N GLY A 249 11.19 -19.58 22.12
CA GLY A 249 10.39 -19.56 23.36
C GLY A 249 9.61 -18.26 23.53
N GLY A 250 9.59 -17.71 24.74
CA GLY A 250 8.90 -16.46 25.07
C GLY A 250 9.85 -15.32 25.46
N VAL A 251 9.61 -14.13 24.92
CA VAL A 251 10.22 -12.88 25.40
C VAL A 251 9.13 -11.84 25.63
N SER A 252 9.02 -11.23 26.81
CA SER A 252 7.98 -10.19 26.99
C SER A 252 8.39 -8.88 26.33
N THR A 253 9.60 -8.39 26.59
CA THR A 253 10.10 -7.16 25.98
C THR A 253 11.49 -7.36 25.39
N LEU A 254 11.64 -7.11 24.10
CA LEU A 254 12.92 -7.01 23.41
C LEU A 254 13.20 -5.53 23.11
N SER A 255 14.29 -5.00 23.66
CA SER A 255 14.72 -3.62 23.44
C SER A 255 16.08 -3.59 22.74
N LEU A 256 16.16 -2.94 21.58
CA LEU A 256 17.40 -2.77 20.82
C LEU A 256 17.88 -1.32 21.00
N THR A 257 18.89 -1.12 21.84
CA THR A 257 19.39 0.22 22.21
C THR A 257 20.80 0.52 21.70
N GLY A 258 21.49 -0.44 21.08
CA GLY A 258 22.81 -0.19 20.48
C GLY A 258 23.17 -1.16 19.36
N GLY A 259 23.88 -0.65 18.36
CA GLY A 259 24.34 -1.41 17.19
C GLY A 259 23.23 -1.93 16.27
N SER A 260 23.65 -2.62 15.22
CA SER A 260 22.78 -3.31 14.25
C SER A 260 22.63 -4.76 14.68
N THR A 261 21.40 -5.21 14.90
CA THR A 261 21.09 -6.53 15.44
C THR A 261 20.27 -7.34 14.44
N SER A 262 20.57 -8.64 14.31
CA SER A 262 19.68 -9.58 13.65
C SER A 262 18.76 -10.25 14.67
N VAL A 263 17.46 -10.19 14.44
CA VAL A 263 16.43 -10.78 15.30
C VAL A 263 15.67 -11.82 14.49
N SER A 264 15.64 -13.05 14.99
CA SER A 264 14.97 -14.18 14.37
C SER A 264 13.90 -14.75 15.32
N ILE A 265 12.63 -14.73 14.94
CA ILE A 265 11.53 -15.30 15.74
C ILE A 265 11.02 -16.57 15.04
N LEU A 266 11.34 -17.73 15.63
CA LEU A 266 11.18 -19.07 15.06
C LEU A 266 10.18 -19.89 15.89
N GLY A 267 8.88 -19.65 15.71
CA GLY A 267 7.83 -20.32 16.51
C GLY A 267 7.61 -19.74 17.91
N GLY A 268 8.47 -18.81 18.34
CA GLY A 268 8.37 -18.12 19.62
C GLY A 268 7.42 -16.92 19.59
N THR A 269 7.24 -16.31 20.77
CA THR A 269 6.43 -15.10 20.96
C THR A 269 7.27 -13.99 21.58
N VAL A 270 7.20 -12.78 21.00
CA VAL A 270 7.78 -11.56 21.58
C VAL A 270 6.66 -10.55 21.83
N THR A 271 6.27 -10.23 23.06
CA THR A 271 5.11 -9.34 23.27
C THR A 271 5.37 -7.94 22.73
N ASN A 272 6.48 -7.30 23.14
CA ASN A 272 6.83 -5.94 22.71
C ASN A 272 8.26 -5.89 22.17
N ILE A 273 8.43 -5.23 21.02
CA ILE A 273 9.74 -4.96 20.42
C ILE A 273 9.93 -3.45 20.35
N VAL A 274 10.94 -2.93 21.03
CA VAL A 274 11.30 -1.50 21.03
C VAL A 274 12.63 -1.34 20.31
N VAL A 275 12.62 -0.59 19.21
CA VAL A 275 13.76 -0.43 18.31
C VAL A 275 14.28 1.00 18.40
N GLY A 276 15.33 1.19 19.19
CA GLY A 276 16.01 2.47 19.42
C GLY A 276 17.24 2.70 18.54
N THR A 277 17.51 1.82 17.56
CA THR A 277 18.62 1.95 16.60
C THR A 277 18.19 1.67 15.16
N SER A 278 19.00 2.07 14.19
CA SER A 278 18.81 1.74 12.77
C SER A 278 19.72 0.59 12.31
N GLY A 279 19.40 -0.03 11.18
CA GLY A 279 20.20 -1.11 10.59
C GLY A 279 19.87 -2.50 11.13
N ASN A 280 18.69 -2.67 11.74
CA ASN A 280 18.28 -3.95 12.34
C ASN A 280 17.55 -4.84 11.31
N THR A 281 17.82 -6.13 11.35
CA THR A 281 17.15 -7.12 10.48
C THR A 281 16.22 -7.98 11.32
N PHE A 282 14.93 -7.96 11.00
CA PHE A 282 13.92 -8.80 11.64
C PHE A 282 13.46 -9.88 10.67
N THR A 283 13.59 -11.15 11.08
CA THR A 283 13.11 -12.31 10.33
C THR A 283 12.18 -13.13 11.20
N MET A 284 10.96 -13.40 10.74
CA MET A 284 10.01 -14.26 11.43
C MET A 284 9.59 -15.40 10.51
N SER A 285 9.73 -16.65 10.94
CA SER A 285 9.41 -17.82 10.09
C SER A 285 8.21 -18.64 10.55
N SER A 286 7.66 -18.36 11.74
CA SER A 286 6.48 -19.03 12.32
C SER A 286 6.07 -18.48 13.70
N GLY A 287 6.48 -17.26 14.04
CA GLY A 287 6.35 -16.70 15.40
C GLY A 287 5.24 -15.66 15.55
N SER A 288 5.23 -14.97 16.69
CA SER A 288 4.32 -13.85 16.90
C SER A 288 4.92 -12.66 17.66
N PHE A 289 4.37 -11.47 17.42
CA PHE A 289 4.55 -10.32 18.30
C PHE A 289 3.25 -9.52 18.49
N SER A 290 3.12 -8.77 19.59
CA SER A 290 1.95 -7.91 19.84
C SER A 290 2.18 -6.47 19.41
N SER A 291 3.37 -5.91 19.67
CA SER A 291 3.76 -4.58 19.18
C SER A 291 5.24 -4.50 18.79
N MET A 292 5.52 -3.67 17.78
CA MET A 292 6.87 -3.28 17.38
C MET A 292 6.92 -1.76 17.17
N THR A 293 7.76 -1.07 17.93
CA THR A 293 7.86 0.39 17.89
C THR A 293 9.29 0.83 17.57
N PHE A 294 9.44 1.60 16.50
CA PHE A 294 10.69 2.25 16.10
C PHE A 294 10.70 3.67 16.64
N THR A 295 11.56 3.93 17.62
CA THR A 295 11.59 5.20 18.38
C THR A 295 12.62 6.19 17.83
N VAL A 296 13.40 5.80 16.82
CA VAL A 296 14.40 6.64 16.15
C VAL A 296 14.28 6.51 14.64
N ALA A 297 14.83 7.48 13.90
CA ALA A 297 14.81 7.48 12.44
C ALA A 297 15.43 6.19 11.88
N GLN A 298 14.73 5.58 10.92
CA GLN A 298 15.15 4.36 10.27
C GLN A 298 15.70 4.69 8.89
N ASN A 299 16.92 4.23 8.64
CA ASN A 299 17.65 4.45 7.40
C ASN A 299 17.97 3.11 6.72
N ALA A 300 18.68 3.18 5.59
CA ALA A 300 19.14 2.00 4.86
C ALA A 300 19.81 0.97 5.80
N GLY A 301 19.41 -0.30 5.65
CA GLY A 301 19.90 -1.43 6.43
C GLY A 301 18.87 -2.01 7.41
N THR A 302 17.83 -1.25 7.80
CA THR A 302 16.71 -1.84 8.55
C THR A 302 15.82 -2.64 7.60
N THR A 303 15.51 -3.90 7.92
CA THR A 303 14.63 -4.76 7.11
C THR A 303 13.67 -5.57 7.99
N LEU A 304 12.43 -5.73 7.53
CA LEU A 304 11.43 -6.55 8.23
C LEU A 304 10.89 -7.62 7.27
N THR A 305 11.03 -8.88 7.66
CA THR A 305 10.53 -10.00 6.88
C THR A 305 9.76 -10.97 7.77
N ALA A 306 8.52 -11.27 7.42
CA ALA A 306 7.71 -12.25 8.14
C ALA A 306 7.04 -13.26 7.20
N TYR A 307 7.07 -14.53 7.62
CA TYR A 307 6.50 -15.67 6.94
C TYR A 307 5.62 -16.46 7.90
N ALA A 308 4.39 -16.78 7.48
CA ALA A 308 3.47 -17.66 8.23
C ALA A 308 3.37 -17.31 9.74
N SER A 309 3.39 -16.02 10.07
CA SER A 309 3.51 -15.49 11.42
C SER A 309 2.27 -14.69 11.82
N SER A 310 2.01 -14.58 13.12
CA SER A 310 0.97 -13.70 13.67
C SER A 310 1.59 -12.34 14.02
N LEU A 311 1.09 -11.28 13.40
CA LEU A 311 1.70 -9.96 13.49
C LEU A 311 0.86 -9.02 14.36
N GLY A 312 1.57 -8.20 15.13
CA GLY A 312 1.02 -7.10 15.90
C GLY A 312 1.15 -5.75 15.18
N CYS A 313 0.99 -4.66 15.93
CA CYS A 313 1.10 -3.31 15.40
C CYS A 313 2.57 -2.95 15.13
N ILE A 314 2.87 -2.33 13.99
CA ILE A 314 4.20 -1.78 13.67
C ILE A 314 4.10 -0.26 13.61
N VAL A 315 4.81 0.43 14.49
CA VAL A 315 4.74 1.90 14.62
C VAL A 315 6.10 2.52 14.38
N PHE A 316 6.19 3.43 13.43
CA PHE A 316 7.37 4.26 13.18
C PHE A 316 7.14 5.68 13.72
N GLN A 317 7.75 6.01 14.85
CA GLN A 317 7.61 7.31 15.52
C GLN A 317 8.54 8.39 14.94
N SER A 318 9.30 8.06 13.90
CA SER A 318 10.36 8.90 13.33
C SER A 318 10.47 8.66 11.83
N THR A 319 11.27 9.49 11.15
CA THR A 319 11.46 9.42 9.69
C THR A 319 11.88 8.02 9.24
N VAL A 320 11.29 7.56 8.13
CA VAL A 320 11.60 6.28 7.50
C VAL A 320 12.21 6.50 6.11
N ALA A 321 13.37 5.91 5.89
CA ALA A 321 14.10 5.92 4.63
C ALA A 321 14.68 4.54 4.31
N ASN A 322 14.38 4.01 3.13
CA ASN A 322 14.90 2.75 2.58
C ASN A 322 14.68 1.53 3.49
N VAL A 323 13.49 1.40 4.09
CA VAL A 323 13.12 0.24 4.93
C VAL A 323 12.21 -0.71 4.12
N PRO A 324 12.74 -1.81 3.57
CA PRO A 324 11.91 -2.83 2.97
C PRO A 324 11.19 -3.68 4.03
N MET A 325 9.88 -3.84 3.85
CA MET A 325 9.02 -4.68 4.67
C MET A 325 8.33 -5.71 3.79
N THR A 326 8.51 -6.99 4.10
CA THR A 326 7.92 -8.10 3.34
C THR A 326 7.16 -9.05 4.25
N PHE A 327 5.88 -9.27 3.96
CA PHE A 327 4.99 -10.14 4.72
C PHE A 327 4.44 -11.21 3.77
N THR A 328 4.60 -12.48 4.12
CA THR A 328 4.11 -13.61 3.31
C THR A 328 3.32 -14.57 4.19
N ALA A 329 2.14 -15.01 3.75
CA ALA A 329 1.26 -15.93 4.48
C ALA A 329 0.99 -15.54 5.95
N SER A 330 1.12 -14.26 6.29
CA SER A 330 1.05 -13.77 7.67
C SER A 330 -0.37 -13.36 8.04
N THR A 331 -0.69 -13.38 9.34
CA THR A 331 -2.04 -13.06 9.84
C THR A 331 -2.01 -11.86 10.77
N PHE A 332 -2.95 -10.94 10.60
CA PHE A 332 -3.17 -9.79 11.48
C PHE A 332 -4.66 -9.70 11.81
N THR A 333 -5.01 -9.65 13.09
CA THR A 333 -6.41 -9.65 13.57
C THR A 333 -6.67 -8.65 14.70
N SER A 334 -5.77 -7.68 14.92
CA SER A 334 -5.94 -6.70 16.00
C SER A 334 -7.11 -5.76 15.72
N SER A 335 -7.87 -5.45 16.77
CA SER A 335 -8.95 -4.44 16.76
C SER A 335 -8.53 -3.09 17.36
N GLY A 336 -7.30 -2.98 17.89
CA GLY A 336 -6.86 -1.84 18.69
C GLY A 336 -5.82 -0.92 18.04
N CYS A 337 -5.40 -1.19 16.79
CA CYS A 337 -4.35 -0.41 16.14
C CYS A 337 -4.34 -0.57 14.62
N HIS A 338 -3.58 0.31 13.95
CA HIS A 338 -3.16 0.13 12.57
C HIS A 338 -2.16 -1.01 12.45
N PHE A 339 -2.16 -1.73 11.32
CA PHE A 339 -1.14 -2.75 11.08
C PHE A 339 0.25 -2.11 10.94
N ILE A 340 0.38 -1.10 10.08
CA ILE A 340 1.59 -0.26 9.99
C ILE A 340 1.20 1.22 10.13
N GLU A 341 1.84 1.90 11.08
CA GLU A 341 1.62 3.30 11.40
C GLU A 341 2.92 4.11 11.22
N PHE A 342 2.82 5.23 10.51
CA PHE A 342 3.92 6.18 10.30
C PHE A 342 3.55 7.55 10.89
N ASP A 343 4.10 7.86 12.06
CA ASP A 343 3.87 9.14 12.76
C ASP A 343 4.67 10.30 12.15
N SER A 344 5.63 9.99 11.28
CA SER A 344 6.53 10.94 10.67
C SER A 344 6.68 10.71 9.16
N THR A 345 7.57 11.47 8.52
CA THR A 345 7.77 11.47 7.07
C THR A 345 8.39 10.16 6.59
N VAL A 346 7.86 9.64 5.47
CA VAL A 346 8.46 8.52 4.73
C VAL A 346 9.12 9.10 3.47
N SER A 347 10.46 9.13 3.45
CA SER A 347 11.21 9.69 2.30
C SER A 347 11.47 8.66 1.19
N SER A 348 11.56 7.38 1.59
CA SER A 348 11.53 6.20 0.72
C SER A 348 11.25 4.95 1.55
N SER A 349 10.43 4.03 1.05
CA SER A 349 10.24 2.71 1.68
C SER A 349 9.44 1.80 0.75
N SER A 350 9.40 0.51 1.08
CA SER A 350 8.50 -0.42 0.40
C SER A 350 7.79 -1.34 1.39
N VAL A 351 6.49 -1.54 1.18
CA VAL A 351 5.69 -2.55 1.88
C VAL A 351 5.19 -3.55 0.84
N THR A 352 5.56 -4.82 1.02
CA THR A 352 5.10 -5.93 0.18
C THR A 352 4.37 -6.95 1.03
N ALA A 353 3.09 -7.18 0.76
CA ALA A 353 2.32 -8.28 1.33
C ALA A 353 1.98 -9.28 0.22
N ASN A 354 2.39 -10.54 0.35
CA ASN A 354 2.25 -11.59 -0.67
C ASN A 354 1.54 -12.83 -0.12
N GLY A 355 0.83 -13.56 -0.97
CA GLY A 355 0.50 -14.99 -0.83
C GLY A 355 -0.11 -15.41 0.50
N GLY A 356 -1.45 -15.54 0.56
CA GLY A 356 -2.13 -16.16 1.70
C GLY A 356 -2.09 -15.35 3.00
N CYS A 357 -1.65 -14.09 2.97
CA CYS A 357 -1.86 -13.19 4.10
C CYS A 357 -3.36 -13.04 4.38
N ALA A 358 -3.74 -12.86 5.63
CA ALA A 358 -5.12 -12.54 5.98
C ALA A 358 -5.09 -11.46 7.06
N HIS A 359 -5.53 -10.26 6.70
CA HIS A 359 -5.52 -9.11 7.57
C HIS A 359 -6.96 -8.68 7.81
N SER A 360 -7.48 -8.97 9.00
CA SER A 360 -8.77 -8.49 9.47
C SER A 360 -8.53 -7.36 10.47
N ILE A 361 -8.89 -6.14 10.09
CA ILE A 361 -8.60 -4.93 10.85
C ILE A 361 -9.92 -4.27 11.20
N THR A 362 -10.17 -4.07 12.49
CA THR A 362 -11.41 -3.45 12.95
C THR A 362 -11.16 -1.99 13.32
N SER A 363 -11.89 -1.08 12.68
CA SER A 363 -11.88 0.37 12.94
C SER A 363 -10.54 1.10 12.67
N HIS A 364 -9.57 0.43 12.05
CA HIS A 364 -8.25 0.97 11.74
C HIS A 364 -7.83 0.63 10.31
N SER A 365 -6.90 1.40 9.74
CA SER A 365 -6.30 1.13 8.43
C SER A 365 -5.19 0.08 8.45
N ALA A 366 -4.96 -0.59 7.32
CA ALA A 366 -3.80 -1.47 7.16
C ALA A 366 -2.49 -0.70 7.12
N ILE A 367 -2.50 0.44 6.43
CA ILE A 367 -1.42 1.42 6.50
C ILE A 367 -2.02 2.76 6.83
N TYR A 368 -1.44 3.42 7.83
CA TYR A 368 -1.80 4.77 8.21
C TYR A 368 -0.54 5.63 8.30
N GLY A 369 -0.56 6.81 7.69
CA GLY A 369 0.50 7.79 7.91
C GLY A 369 -0.04 9.19 8.07
N TYR A 370 0.45 9.87 9.12
CA TYR A 370 0.06 11.23 9.49
C TYR A 370 0.79 12.31 8.69
N SER A 371 1.85 11.93 7.95
CA SER A 371 2.74 12.86 7.25
C SER A 371 2.88 12.51 5.75
N THR A 372 3.92 13.03 5.12
CA THR A 372 4.17 12.92 3.68
C THR A 372 4.89 11.63 3.33
N PHE A 373 4.47 11.00 2.23
CA PHE A 373 5.10 9.86 1.60
C PHE A 373 5.79 10.26 0.29
N SER A 374 7.06 9.90 0.16
CA SER A 374 7.85 10.05 -1.06
C SER A 374 8.54 8.73 -1.39
N ASN A 375 8.71 8.46 -2.68
CA ASN A 375 9.32 7.24 -3.22
C ASN A 375 8.80 5.97 -2.51
N PHE A 376 7.49 5.91 -2.26
CA PHE A 376 6.86 4.84 -1.51
C PHE A 376 6.27 3.81 -2.46
N ASN A 377 6.63 2.54 -2.26
CA ASN A 377 6.09 1.42 -3.02
C ASN A 377 5.25 0.52 -2.11
N LEU A 378 3.96 0.42 -2.40
CA LEU A 378 3.06 -0.50 -1.75
C LEU A 378 2.65 -1.58 -2.76
N ARG A 379 3.01 -2.82 -2.49
CA ARG A 379 2.50 -3.99 -3.21
C ARG A 379 1.69 -4.86 -2.27
N TRP A 380 0.44 -5.11 -2.62
CA TRP A 380 -0.47 -5.86 -1.79
C TRP A 380 -1.19 -6.94 -2.60
N ASP A 381 -0.87 -8.20 -2.29
CA ASP A 381 -1.61 -9.35 -2.77
C ASP A 381 -2.93 -9.47 -1.97
N THR A 382 -4.08 -9.48 -2.65
CA THR A 382 -5.42 -9.44 -2.04
C THR A 382 -5.84 -10.74 -1.39
N SER A 383 -4.90 -11.57 -0.94
CA SER A 383 -5.20 -12.60 0.04
C SER A 383 -5.85 -11.89 1.24
N GLN A 384 -7.19 -11.90 1.27
CA GLN A 384 -8.11 -11.31 2.24
C GLN A 384 -7.56 -10.13 3.09
N LEU A 385 -7.57 -8.91 2.53
CA LEU A 385 -7.57 -7.69 3.36
C LEU A 385 -9.02 -7.31 3.63
N THR A 386 -9.43 -7.38 4.89
CA THR A 386 -10.73 -6.94 5.38
C THR A 386 -10.52 -5.84 6.40
N VAL A 387 -10.91 -4.62 6.07
CA VAL A 387 -10.98 -3.50 7.01
C VAL A 387 -12.46 -3.24 7.28
N VAL A 388 -12.92 -3.42 8.52
CA VAL A 388 -14.31 -3.16 8.92
C VAL A 388 -14.43 -1.84 9.68
N GLY A 389 -15.65 -1.29 9.75
CA GLY A 389 -15.90 0.04 10.33
C GLY A 389 -15.87 1.13 9.27
N SER A 390 -15.44 2.35 9.62
CA SER A 390 -15.31 3.48 8.68
C SER A 390 -13.87 3.75 8.22
N ALA A 391 -12.95 2.81 8.49
CA ALA A 391 -11.52 2.99 8.26
C ALA A 391 -11.11 2.67 6.81
N ASN A 392 -10.07 3.35 6.34
CA ASN A 392 -9.54 3.19 4.98
C ASN A 392 -8.64 1.95 4.90
N GLY A 393 -8.43 1.40 3.71
CA GLY A 393 -7.42 0.34 3.51
C GLY A 393 -6.02 0.91 3.73
N PHE A 394 -5.70 1.92 2.92
CA PHE A 394 -4.43 2.65 2.96
C PHE A 394 -4.73 4.14 3.09
N TYR A 395 -4.27 4.75 4.18
CA TYR A 395 -4.39 6.19 4.43
C TYR A 395 -3.02 6.83 4.43
N LEU A 396 -2.75 7.70 3.44
CA LEU A 396 -1.48 8.40 3.28
C LEU A 396 -1.76 9.90 3.27
N GLN A 397 -1.43 10.66 4.32
CA GLN A 397 -1.83 12.07 4.43
C GLN A 397 -1.48 12.91 3.18
N ALA A 398 -0.27 12.75 2.63
CA ALA A 398 0.18 13.38 1.37
C ALA A 398 1.16 12.46 0.61
N ALA A 399 1.22 12.52 -0.72
CA ALA A 399 2.05 11.61 -1.54
C ALA A 399 2.76 12.27 -2.74
N THR A 400 4.09 12.37 -2.74
CA THR A 400 4.85 13.00 -3.83
C THR A 400 5.12 12.01 -4.97
N VAL A 401 5.75 10.89 -4.67
CA VAL A 401 6.01 9.80 -5.63
C VAL A 401 5.57 8.52 -4.95
N THR A 402 4.48 7.92 -5.42
CA THR A 402 3.90 6.75 -4.76
C THR A 402 3.32 5.78 -5.78
N SER A 403 3.69 4.51 -5.65
CA SER A 403 3.16 3.41 -6.45
C SER A 403 2.43 2.44 -5.52
N ILE A 404 1.14 2.22 -5.79
CA ILE A 404 0.28 1.30 -5.06
C ILE A 404 -0.18 0.24 -6.07
N VAL A 405 0.28 -0.98 -5.87
CA VAL A 405 -0.01 -2.14 -6.70
C VAL A 405 -0.84 -3.12 -5.90
N VAL A 406 -2.05 -3.38 -6.36
CA VAL A 406 -2.97 -4.36 -5.76
C VAL A 406 -3.17 -5.49 -6.75
N THR A 407 -2.78 -6.71 -6.38
CA THR A 407 -2.91 -7.88 -7.27
C THR A 407 -3.50 -9.05 -6.52
N ASN A 408 -4.01 -10.06 -7.22
CA ASN A 408 -4.42 -11.30 -6.59
C ASN A 408 -3.64 -12.47 -7.19
N CYS A 409 -2.90 -13.21 -6.36
CA CYS A 409 -2.17 -14.40 -6.81
C CYS A 409 -2.92 -15.72 -6.56
N VAL A 410 -4.03 -15.75 -5.80
CA VAL A 410 -4.69 -17.00 -5.39
C VAL A 410 -6.23 -16.91 -5.33
N SER A 411 -6.92 -17.51 -6.33
CA SER A 411 -8.40 -17.66 -6.43
C SER A 411 -9.18 -16.33 -6.31
N PRO A 412 -10.51 -16.22 -6.54
CA PRO A 412 -11.16 -14.90 -6.43
C PRO A 412 -11.32 -14.48 -4.96
N ARG A 413 -10.27 -13.89 -4.38
CA ARG A 413 -10.28 -13.23 -3.07
C ARG A 413 -10.53 -11.73 -3.27
N ILE A 414 -11.24 -11.15 -2.31
CA ILE A 414 -11.76 -9.77 -2.37
C ILE A 414 -11.06 -8.96 -1.28
N MET A 415 -10.61 -7.75 -1.61
CA MET A 415 -10.29 -6.71 -0.64
C MET A 415 -11.60 -6.02 -0.22
N GLN A 416 -11.94 -6.03 1.07
CA GLN A 416 -13.18 -5.44 1.60
C GLN A 416 -12.85 -4.34 2.59
N ILE A 417 -13.31 -3.12 2.33
CA ILE A 417 -12.90 -1.91 3.07
C ILE A 417 -14.10 -1.12 3.55
N GLY A 418 -14.09 -0.74 4.83
CA GLY A 418 -15.12 0.03 5.52
C GLY A 418 -15.12 1.55 5.25
N GLY A 419 -14.05 2.07 4.68
CA GLY A 419 -13.92 3.43 4.16
C GLY A 419 -13.49 3.40 2.71
N SER A 420 -12.52 4.25 2.35
CA SER A 420 -11.91 4.22 1.03
C SER A 420 -10.77 3.19 0.95
N ALA A 421 -10.60 2.50 -0.19
CA ALA A 421 -9.50 1.53 -0.30
C ALA A 421 -8.13 2.23 -0.26
N VAL A 422 -7.99 3.34 -0.98
CA VAL A 422 -6.84 4.26 -0.89
C VAL A 422 -7.36 5.67 -0.64
N ALA A 423 -6.81 6.36 0.36
CA ALA A 423 -7.09 7.76 0.65
C ALA A 423 -5.81 8.59 0.79
N ILE A 424 -5.70 9.65 -0.02
CA ILE A 424 -4.59 10.61 -0.03
C ILE A 424 -5.15 12.04 0.07
N PRO A 425 -5.66 12.46 1.24
CA PRO A 425 -6.53 13.63 1.37
C PRO A 425 -5.85 14.97 1.04
N SER A 426 -4.55 15.13 1.34
CA SER A 426 -3.83 16.36 0.99
C SER A 426 -3.36 16.39 -0.47
N GLY A 427 -3.50 15.28 -1.19
CA GLY A 427 -3.09 15.19 -2.58
C GLY A 427 -1.62 14.78 -2.77
N GLY A 428 -1.11 15.02 -3.98
CA GLY A 428 0.20 14.51 -4.38
C GLY A 428 0.71 14.96 -5.75
N SER A 429 1.93 14.60 -6.13
CA SER A 429 2.48 14.96 -7.46
C SER A 429 2.45 13.82 -8.46
N GLN A 430 2.85 12.60 -8.09
CA GLN A 430 2.89 11.43 -8.96
C GLN A 430 2.40 10.21 -8.20
N ILE A 431 1.16 9.83 -8.48
CA ILE A 431 0.49 8.70 -7.83
C ILE A 431 0.13 7.66 -8.90
N SER A 432 0.55 6.42 -8.71
CA SER A 432 0.18 5.30 -9.56
C SER A 432 -0.60 4.28 -8.75
N PHE A 433 -1.85 4.03 -9.12
CA PHE A 433 -2.70 3.00 -8.55
C PHE A 433 -2.98 1.93 -9.61
N LEU A 434 -2.35 0.77 -9.45
CA LEU A 434 -2.37 -0.32 -10.42
C LEU A 434 -3.07 -1.52 -9.81
N VAL A 435 -4.13 -2.00 -10.44
CA VAL A 435 -4.93 -3.11 -9.95
C VAL A 435 -5.02 -4.21 -11.01
N GLY A 436 -4.58 -5.41 -10.64
CA GLY A 436 -4.55 -6.57 -11.54
C GLY A 436 -5.23 -7.79 -10.94
N SER A 437 -6.14 -8.42 -11.69
CA SER A 437 -6.83 -9.66 -11.29
C SER A 437 -7.52 -9.60 -9.91
N SER A 438 -7.93 -8.41 -9.44
CA SER A 438 -8.39 -8.21 -8.06
C SER A 438 -9.79 -7.61 -7.99
N THR A 439 -10.53 -7.92 -6.93
CA THR A 439 -11.80 -7.24 -6.60
C THR A 439 -11.63 -6.41 -5.34
N ILE A 440 -11.96 -5.12 -5.43
CA ILE A 440 -11.95 -4.17 -4.30
C ILE A 440 -13.39 -3.74 -4.04
N THR A 441 -13.90 -4.08 -2.86
CA THR A 441 -15.20 -3.62 -2.35
C THR A 441 -14.94 -2.56 -1.28
N SER A 442 -15.56 -1.38 -1.42
CA SER A 442 -15.42 -0.30 -0.45
C SER A 442 -16.78 0.32 -0.11
N THR A 443 -17.03 0.60 1.16
CA THR A 443 -18.22 1.35 1.60
C THR A 443 -18.02 2.88 1.48
N GLY A 444 -16.81 3.33 1.15
CA GLY A 444 -16.51 4.69 0.69
C GLY A 444 -16.13 4.71 -0.79
N ASN A 445 -15.00 5.37 -1.10
CA ASN A 445 -14.47 5.46 -2.46
C ASN A 445 -13.42 4.36 -2.73
N THR A 446 -13.20 3.93 -3.96
CA THR A 446 -12.04 3.04 -4.20
C THR A 446 -10.73 3.81 -4.06
N PHE A 447 -10.63 4.95 -4.72
CA PHE A 447 -9.48 5.84 -4.65
C PHE A 447 -9.95 7.26 -4.35
N GLN A 448 -9.37 7.89 -3.33
CA GLN A 448 -9.61 9.28 -2.97
C GLN A 448 -8.30 10.05 -2.92
N CYS A 449 -8.27 11.24 -3.51
CA CYS A 449 -7.12 12.12 -3.51
C CYS A 449 -7.53 13.59 -3.34
N GLY A 450 -6.63 14.40 -2.77
CA GLY A 450 -6.70 15.86 -2.76
C GLY A 450 -6.47 16.46 -4.15
N SER A 451 -5.61 17.48 -4.22
CA SER A 451 -5.10 17.99 -5.50
C SER A 451 -3.96 17.12 -6.01
N ALA A 452 -3.91 16.82 -7.31
CA ALA A 452 -2.82 16.04 -7.87
C ALA A 452 -2.24 16.57 -9.19
N THR A 453 -0.93 16.45 -9.38
CA THR A 453 -0.29 16.80 -10.66
C THR A 453 -0.49 15.69 -11.69
N THR A 454 -0.06 14.46 -11.38
CA THR A 454 -0.16 13.31 -12.27
C THR A 454 -0.68 12.10 -11.52
N VAL A 455 -1.78 11.52 -12.00
CA VAL A 455 -2.35 10.29 -11.44
C VAL A 455 -2.57 9.26 -12.52
N THR A 456 -2.15 8.04 -12.26
CA THR A 456 -2.44 6.86 -13.06
C THR A 456 -3.35 5.93 -12.27
N VAL A 457 -4.48 5.55 -12.84
CA VAL A 457 -5.37 4.52 -12.31
C VAL A 457 -5.55 3.46 -13.39
N SER A 458 -4.91 2.30 -13.23
CA SER A 458 -4.97 1.21 -14.21
C SER A 458 -5.60 -0.03 -13.61
N LEU A 459 -6.61 -0.59 -14.28
CA LEU A 459 -7.33 -1.78 -13.88
C LEU A 459 -7.26 -2.82 -15.00
N LEU A 460 -6.72 -4.00 -14.70
CA LEU A 460 -6.63 -5.12 -15.63
C LEU A 460 -7.33 -6.33 -15.02
N SER A 461 -8.35 -6.85 -15.72
CA SER A 461 -9.13 -8.02 -15.26
C SER A 461 -9.63 -7.90 -13.82
N SER A 462 -10.04 -6.69 -13.41
CA SER A 462 -10.30 -6.34 -12.01
C SER A 462 -11.70 -5.78 -11.80
N SER A 463 -12.13 -5.65 -10.55
CA SER A 463 -13.44 -5.09 -10.20
C SER A 463 -13.35 -4.07 -9.08
N PHE A 464 -13.89 -2.87 -9.31
CA PHE A 464 -14.14 -1.85 -8.29
C PHE A 464 -15.62 -1.82 -7.97
N LEU A 465 -15.96 -2.10 -6.71
CA LEU A 465 -17.32 -2.08 -6.17
C LEU A 465 -17.35 -1.06 -5.02
N ALA A 466 -17.56 0.21 -5.33
CA ALA A 466 -17.57 1.29 -4.33
C ALA A 466 -19.01 1.69 -3.97
N ALA A 467 -19.24 2.07 -2.72
CA ALA A 467 -20.56 2.56 -2.35
C ALA A 467 -20.83 3.95 -2.94
N THR A 468 -19.82 4.83 -2.96
CA THR A 468 -19.98 6.22 -3.41
C THR A 468 -19.36 6.49 -4.78
N THR A 469 -18.04 6.69 -4.84
CA THR A 469 -17.34 7.07 -6.06
C THR A 469 -16.14 6.15 -6.26
N SER A 470 -15.88 5.69 -7.48
CA SER A 470 -14.71 4.84 -7.71
C SER A 470 -13.41 5.64 -7.62
N VAL A 471 -13.30 6.76 -8.35
CA VAL A 471 -12.14 7.65 -8.32
C VAL A 471 -12.60 9.06 -7.95
N TYR A 472 -12.17 9.56 -6.79
CA TYR A 472 -12.61 10.84 -6.23
C TYR A 472 -11.44 11.80 -5.99
N PHE A 473 -11.53 12.99 -6.56
CA PHE A 473 -10.65 14.12 -6.29
C PHE A 473 -11.41 15.23 -5.58
N THR A 474 -10.98 15.61 -4.38
CA THR A 474 -11.56 16.72 -3.61
C THR A 474 -11.12 18.09 -4.15
N SER A 475 -10.13 18.13 -5.04
CA SER A 475 -9.60 19.34 -5.69
C SER A 475 -9.20 19.05 -7.15
N SER A 476 -8.35 19.88 -7.75
CA SER A 476 -7.97 19.79 -9.17
C SER A 476 -6.99 18.65 -9.44
N VAL A 477 -7.09 18.05 -10.63
CA VAL A 477 -6.10 17.11 -11.19
C VAL A 477 -5.54 17.64 -12.50
N MET A 478 -4.22 17.78 -12.61
CA MET A 478 -3.58 18.36 -13.80
C MET A 478 -3.36 17.35 -14.93
N SER A 479 -3.27 16.06 -14.61
CA SER A 479 -3.22 14.96 -15.56
C SER A 479 -3.68 13.66 -14.89
N LEU A 480 -4.72 13.04 -15.45
CA LEU A 480 -5.22 11.73 -15.04
C LEU A 480 -5.18 10.76 -16.22
N TRP A 481 -4.55 9.60 -16.04
CA TRP A 481 -4.68 8.47 -16.96
C TRP A 481 -5.45 7.34 -16.26
N MET A 482 -6.71 7.16 -16.64
CA MET A 482 -7.57 6.09 -16.15
C MET A 482 -7.81 5.07 -17.27
N TYR A 483 -7.35 3.84 -17.07
CA TYR A 483 -7.47 2.75 -18.04
C TYR A 483 -8.06 1.51 -17.39
N ALA A 484 -9.12 0.97 -17.98
CA ALA A 484 -9.75 -0.28 -17.55
C ALA A 484 -9.82 -1.26 -18.71
N GLN A 485 -9.30 -2.47 -18.50
CA GLN A 485 -9.36 -3.58 -19.46
C GLN A 485 -9.96 -4.82 -18.82
N SER A 486 -10.94 -5.45 -19.49
CA SER A 486 -11.60 -6.66 -19.00
C SER A 486 -12.11 -6.52 -17.56
N SER A 487 -12.53 -5.31 -17.18
CA SER A 487 -12.76 -4.91 -15.79
C SER A 487 -14.20 -4.42 -15.58
N THR A 488 -14.64 -4.43 -14.32
CA THR A 488 -15.93 -3.85 -13.93
C THR A 488 -15.72 -2.73 -12.92
N ILE A 489 -16.28 -1.55 -13.16
CA ILE A 489 -16.30 -0.44 -12.22
C ILE A 489 -17.76 -0.11 -11.94
N SER A 490 -18.20 -0.37 -10.72
CA SER A 490 -19.58 -0.19 -10.30
C SER A 490 -19.64 0.63 -9.02
N VAL A 491 -20.52 1.62 -8.99
CA VAL A 491 -20.79 2.42 -7.80
C VAL A 491 -22.27 2.34 -7.40
N SER A 492 -22.55 2.30 -6.09
CA SER A 492 -23.95 2.20 -5.62
C SER A 492 -24.67 3.54 -5.48
N SER A 493 -23.92 4.64 -5.30
CA SER A 493 -24.46 5.99 -5.06
C SER A 493 -23.41 7.07 -5.34
N GLY A 494 -23.19 7.44 -6.60
CA GLY A 494 -22.23 8.50 -6.92
C GLY A 494 -21.71 8.40 -8.34
N SER A 495 -20.41 8.59 -8.54
CA SER A 495 -19.80 8.68 -9.87
C SER A 495 -18.71 7.63 -10.12
N ILE A 496 -18.42 7.31 -11.39
CA ILE A 496 -17.21 6.55 -11.70
C ILE A 496 -15.98 7.42 -11.41
N LEU A 497 -15.96 8.63 -11.96
CA LEU A 497 -14.93 9.65 -11.71
C LEU A 497 -15.60 10.94 -11.24
N TYR A 498 -15.12 11.49 -10.13
CA TYR A 498 -15.56 12.79 -9.62
C TYR A 498 -14.36 13.67 -9.32
N VAL A 499 -14.31 14.86 -9.92
CA VAL A 499 -13.34 15.92 -9.68
C VAL A 499 -14.09 17.17 -9.21
N ALA A 500 -13.88 17.57 -7.95
CA ALA A 500 -14.61 18.70 -7.38
C ALA A 500 -14.29 20.05 -8.04
N SER A 501 -13.10 20.16 -8.66
CA SER A 501 -12.55 21.38 -9.26
C SER A 501 -12.19 21.14 -10.74
N ASN A 502 -10.99 21.52 -11.18
CA ASN A 502 -10.56 21.43 -12.57
C ASN A 502 -9.90 20.08 -12.90
N MET A 503 -10.13 19.60 -14.12
CA MET A 503 -9.49 18.41 -14.70
C MET A 503 -8.79 18.82 -15.99
N ALA A 504 -7.49 18.56 -16.11
CA ALA A 504 -6.71 18.89 -17.29
C ALA A 504 -5.96 17.67 -17.83
N SER A 505 -5.61 17.68 -19.12
CA SER A 505 -4.69 16.72 -19.77
C SER A 505 -4.93 15.27 -19.38
N SER A 506 -6.20 14.85 -19.41
CA SER A 506 -6.66 13.60 -18.82
C SER A 506 -7.27 12.67 -19.85
N SER A 507 -7.20 11.37 -19.61
CA SER A 507 -7.86 10.37 -20.46
C SER A 507 -8.49 9.27 -19.63
N VAL A 508 -9.71 8.88 -20.00
CA VAL A 508 -10.47 7.80 -19.37
C VAL A 508 -10.84 6.80 -20.45
N THR A 509 -10.36 5.57 -20.32
CA THR A 509 -10.57 4.51 -21.30
C THR A 509 -11.22 3.28 -20.67
N SER A 510 -12.35 2.87 -21.24
CA SER A 510 -13.00 1.58 -20.99
C SER A 510 -12.76 0.67 -22.20
N TYR A 511 -12.00 -0.41 -22.01
CA TYR A 511 -11.67 -1.40 -23.03
C TYR A 511 -12.21 -2.77 -22.59
N SER A 512 -13.11 -3.39 -23.36
CA SER A 512 -13.76 -4.66 -22.97
C SER A 512 -14.23 -4.66 -21.50
N SER A 513 -14.76 -3.53 -21.03
CA SER A 513 -15.04 -3.27 -19.61
C SER A 513 -16.45 -2.74 -19.41
N SER A 514 -16.93 -2.78 -18.16
CA SER A 514 -18.26 -2.30 -17.76
C SER A 514 -18.14 -1.20 -16.72
N PHE A 515 -18.65 0.00 -17.02
CA PHE A 515 -18.76 1.12 -16.08
C PHE A 515 -20.24 1.32 -15.72
N ASN A 516 -20.57 1.34 -14.43
CA ASN A 516 -21.95 1.49 -13.95
C ASN A 516 -22.06 2.48 -12.77
N SER A 517 -22.86 3.53 -12.96
CA SER A 517 -23.07 4.58 -11.99
C SER A 517 -24.53 5.07 -11.98
N PRO A 518 -25.15 5.32 -10.82
CA PRO A 518 -26.50 5.88 -10.76
C PRO A 518 -26.53 7.41 -10.86
N VAL A 519 -25.38 8.10 -10.85
CA VAL A 519 -25.34 9.58 -10.93
C VAL A 519 -24.53 10.02 -12.15
N TYR A 520 -23.19 10.08 -12.04
CA TYR A 520 -22.36 10.53 -13.15
C TYR A 520 -21.42 9.44 -13.65
N GLY A 521 -21.21 9.36 -14.97
CA GLY A 521 -20.02 8.68 -15.46
C GLY A 521 -18.78 9.45 -15.01
N VAL A 522 -18.65 10.68 -15.50
CA VAL A 522 -17.60 11.62 -15.11
C VAL A 522 -18.22 12.94 -14.67
N PHE A 523 -17.76 13.45 -13.53
CA PHE A 523 -18.13 14.77 -13.05
C PHE A 523 -16.88 15.63 -12.84
N THR A 524 -16.88 16.83 -13.41
CA THR A 524 -15.88 17.88 -13.15
C THR A 524 -16.59 19.18 -12.78
N GLY A 525 -16.46 19.61 -11.53
CA GLY A 525 -17.15 20.81 -11.02
C GLY A 525 -16.66 22.11 -11.64
N GLY A 526 -15.38 22.16 -12.05
CA GLY A 526 -14.75 23.30 -12.73
C GLY A 526 -14.58 23.07 -14.24
N ALA A 527 -13.47 23.56 -14.76
CA ALA A 527 -13.10 23.40 -16.16
C ALA A 527 -12.52 22.01 -16.44
N MET A 528 -12.97 21.39 -17.52
CA MET A 528 -12.37 20.23 -18.13
C MET A 528 -11.58 20.68 -19.36
N THR A 529 -10.26 20.43 -19.39
CA THR A 529 -9.39 20.88 -20.48
C THR A 529 -8.53 19.75 -21.06
N SER A 530 -8.32 19.76 -22.38
CA SER A 530 -7.42 18.82 -23.08
C SER A 530 -7.64 17.35 -22.68
N SER A 531 -8.89 16.91 -22.58
CA SER A 531 -9.24 15.60 -22.02
C SER A 531 -9.96 14.69 -23.01
N SER A 532 -9.83 13.37 -22.84
CA SER A 532 -10.46 12.39 -23.73
C SER A 532 -11.17 11.25 -23.01
N PHE A 533 -12.24 10.74 -23.63
CA PHE A 533 -13.05 9.65 -23.12
C PHE A 533 -13.22 8.60 -24.22
N THR A 534 -12.80 7.37 -23.96
CA THR A 534 -12.85 6.28 -24.95
C THR A 534 -13.57 5.06 -24.40
N VAL A 535 -14.54 4.55 -25.16
CA VAL A 535 -15.30 3.32 -24.85
C VAL A 535 -15.20 2.39 -26.05
N THR A 536 -14.53 1.24 -25.88
CA THR A 536 -14.14 0.39 -27.01
C THR A 536 -14.14 -1.10 -26.67
N ALA A 537 -14.04 -1.93 -27.72
CA ALA A 537 -13.91 -3.37 -27.66
C ALA A 537 -15.06 -4.04 -26.88
N SER A 538 -16.30 -3.82 -27.33
CA SER A 538 -17.51 -4.35 -26.70
C SER A 538 -17.69 -3.92 -25.23
N SER A 539 -17.27 -2.70 -24.89
CA SER A 539 -17.46 -2.13 -23.56
C SER A 539 -18.89 -1.65 -23.34
N GLY A 540 -19.29 -1.58 -22.07
CA GLY A 540 -20.53 -0.96 -21.64
C GLY A 540 -20.29 0.20 -20.68
N TRP A 541 -20.98 1.31 -20.90
CA TRP A 541 -21.00 2.45 -19.98
C TRP A 541 -22.45 2.83 -19.65
N TYR A 542 -22.81 2.78 -18.37
CA TYR A 542 -24.11 3.17 -17.84
C TYR A 542 -23.95 4.26 -16.78
N SER A 543 -24.70 5.36 -16.94
CA SER A 543 -24.74 6.46 -15.97
C SER A 543 -26.17 6.96 -15.76
N GLY A 544 -26.57 7.28 -14.53
CA GLY A 544 -27.91 7.78 -14.24
C GLY A 544 -28.14 9.22 -14.71
N ALA A 545 -27.79 10.22 -13.90
CA ALA A 545 -28.01 11.63 -14.21
C ALA A 545 -27.29 12.09 -15.49
N GLN A 546 -25.96 12.02 -15.56
CA GLN A 546 -25.24 12.47 -16.77
C GLN A 546 -24.04 11.57 -17.09
N GLY A 547 -23.77 11.34 -18.38
CA GLY A 547 -22.57 10.60 -18.80
C GLY A 547 -21.30 11.36 -18.43
N ILE A 548 -21.22 12.61 -18.89
CA ILE A 548 -20.16 13.55 -18.55
C ILE A 548 -20.81 14.88 -18.10
N TYR A 549 -20.36 15.41 -16.96
CA TYR A 549 -20.62 16.78 -16.53
C TYR A 549 -19.33 17.59 -16.47
N ALA A 550 -19.34 18.80 -17.03
CA ALA A 550 -18.27 19.77 -16.88
C ALA A 550 -18.83 21.17 -16.58
N GLY A 551 -18.22 21.88 -15.62
CA GLY A 551 -18.50 23.29 -15.38
C GLY A 551 -18.17 24.17 -16.61
N SER A 552 -17.08 23.87 -17.30
CA SER A 552 -16.78 24.36 -18.65
C SER A 552 -15.90 23.34 -19.38
N ALA A 553 -15.86 23.38 -20.72
CA ALA A 553 -15.15 22.37 -21.51
C ALA A 553 -14.28 23.03 -22.58
N ASN A 554 -13.01 22.66 -22.66
CA ASN A 554 -12.09 23.13 -23.70
C ASN A 554 -11.22 21.99 -24.23
N THR A 555 -11.29 21.69 -25.52
CA THR A 555 -10.50 20.64 -26.16
C THR A 555 -10.80 19.27 -25.56
N ILE A 556 -12.03 18.80 -25.77
CA ILE A 556 -12.52 17.52 -25.26
C ILE A 556 -12.84 16.60 -26.42
N ASN A 557 -12.40 15.35 -26.35
CA ASN A 557 -12.72 14.34 -27.36
C ASN A 557 -13.39 13.11 -26.74
N MET A 558 -14.56 12.73 -27.26
CA MET A 558 -15.28 11.52 -26.91
C MET A 558 -15.27 10.54 -28.09
N LEU A 559 -14.91 9.29 -27.83
CA LEU A 559 -14.88 8.22 -28.82
C LEU A 559 -15.57 6.96 -28.29
N VAL A 560 -16.60 6.48 -28.99
CA VAL A 560 -17.21 5.16 -28.73
C VAL A 560 -17.07 4.31 -29.99
N THR A 561 -16.56 3.08 -29.86
CA THR A 561 -16.26 2.23 -31.01
C THR A 561 -16.39 0.74 -30.72
N GLN A 562 -16.29 -0.09 -31.77
CA GLN A 562 -16.21 -1.55 -31.73
C GLN A 562 -17.36 -2.19 -30.93
N SER A 563 -18.59 -1.98 -31.40
CA SER A 563 -19.82 -2.54 -30.82
C SER A 563 -20.03 -2.21 -29.33
N SER A 564 -19.41 -1.13 -28.85
CA SER A 564 -19.60 -0.65 -27.48
C SER A 564 -20.85 0.20 -27.36
N TYR A 565 -21.38 0.30 -26.15
CA TYR A 565 -22.57 1.11 -25.88
C TYR A 565 -22.33 2.05 -24.69
N TRP A 566 -22.90 3.25 -24.78
CA TRP A 566 -22.98 4.22 -23.70
C TRP A 566 -24.43 4.62 -23.50
N THR A 567 -24.99 4.35 -22.33
CA THR A 567 -26.37 4.69 -21.99
C THR A 567 -26.44 5.65 -20.80
N THR A 568 -27.26 6.70 -20.92
CA THR A 568 -27.50 7.68 -19.87
C THR A 568 -28.99 7.88 -19.58
N ALA A 569 -29.37 8.07 -18.31
CA ALA A 569 -30.77 8.30 -17.92
C ALA A 569 -31.21 9.77 -17.93
N SER A 570 -30.30 10.71 -18.21
CA SER A 570 -30.65 12.09 -18.59
C SER A 570 -29.68 12.55 -19.70
N HIS A 571 -28.74 13.46 -19.46
CA HIS A 571 -27.89 14.00 -20.53
C HIS A 571 -26.65 13.12 -20.78
N GLY A 572 -26.28 12.96 -22.04
CA GLY A 572 -25.06 12.24 -22.41
C GLY A 572 -23.79 12.99 -21.99
N PHE A 573 -23.60 14.20 -22.52
CA PHE A 573 -22.51 15.11 -22.17
C PHE A 573 -23.08 16.52 -21.95
N TYR A 574 -23.06 16.96 -20.70
CA TYR A 574 -23.54 18.27 -20.28
C TYR A 574 -22.40 19.23 -19.90
N VAL A 575 -22.44 20.45 -20.47
CA VAL A 575 -21.54 21.55 -20.13
C VAL A 575 -22.36 22.73 -19.58
N ALA A 576 -22.12 23.08 -18.31
CA ALA A 576 -22.87 24.15 -17.64
C ALA A 576 -22.45 25.57 -18.10
N GLY A 577 -21.17 25.74 -18.44
CA GLY A 577 -20.58 26.98 -18.92
C GLY A 577 -20.31 26.94 -20.42
N THR A 578 -19.26 27.62 -20.85
CA THR A 578 -18.83 27.67 -22.25
C THR A 578 -18.12 26.38 -22.66
N ALA A 579 -18.34 25.97 -23.92
CA ALA A 579 -17.63 24.87 -24.54
C ALA A 579 -16.80 25.33 -25.75
N SER A 580 -15.57 24.83 -25.89
CA SER A 580 -14.73 25.06 -27.06
C SER A 580 -14.02 23.77 -27.49
N SER A 581 -13.93 23.55 -28.80
CA SER A 581 -13.21 22.40 -29.38
C SER A 581 -13.69 21.05 -28.83
N ILE A 582 -14.98 20.76 -28.99
CA ILE A 582 -15.58 19.48 -28.59
C ILE A 582 -15.64 18.55 -29.80
N GLY A 583 -15.14 17.32 -29.64
CA GLY A 583 -15.25 16.24 -30.62
C GLY A 583 -16.04 15.07 -30.04
N ILE A 584 -17.03 14.58 -30.79
CA ILE A 584 -17.83 13.40 -30.43
C ILE A 584 -17.81 12.46 -31.63
N THR A 585 -17.32 11.24 -31.43
CA THR A 585 -17.12 10.27 -32.50
C THR A 585 -17.71 8.90 -32.14
N MET A 586 -18.56 8.38 -33.02
CA MET A 586 -19.24 7.07 -32.89
C MET A 586 -18.91 6.20 -34.11
N LEU A 587 -18.23 5.07 -33.91
CA LEU A 587 -17.71 4.21 -34.99
C LEU A 587 -18.03 2.72 -34.78
N ASN A 588 -18.00 1.93 -35.86
CA ASN A 588 -17.98 0.47 -35.82
C ASN A 588 -19.08 -0.14 -34.93
N SER A 589 -20.34 0.09 -35.29
CA SER A 589 -21.52 -0.45 -34.61
C SER A 589 -21.71 0.04 -33.16
N ALA A 590 -21.09 1.15 -32.79
CA ALA A 590 -21.22 1.73 -31.46
C ALA A 590 -22.57 2.46 -31.27
N THR A 591 -23.07 2.49 -30.04
CA THR A 591 -24.32 3.18 -29.71
C THR A 591 -24.16 4.13 -28.54
N TRP A 592 -24.79 5.31 -28.64
CA TRP A 592 -24.91 6.27 -27.56
C TRP A 592 -26.38 6.62 -27.35
N THR A 593 -26.94 6.25 -26.20
CA THR A 593 -28.38 6.34 -25.91
C THR A 593 -28.61 7.21 -24.69
N ASN A 594 -29.47 8.22 -24.80
CA ASN A 594 -29.70 9.21 -23.75
C ASN A 594 -31.20 9.41 -23.50
N SER A 595 -31.65 9.37 -22.24
CA SER A 595 -33.05 9.65 -21.89
C SER A 595 -33.37 11.15 -21.71
N GLY A 596 -32.38 12.01 -21.88
CA GLY A 596 -32.49 13.45 -22.08
C GLY A 596 -31.78 13.84 -23.38
N ASP A 597 -30.93 14.87 -23.32
CA ASP A 597 -30.18 15.34 -24.49
C ASP A 597 -28.90 14.54 -24.69
N GLY A 598 -28.41 14.45 -25.93
CA GLY A 598 -27.10 13.85 -26.24
C GLY A 598 -25.96 14.72 -25.72
N PHE A 599 -25.58 15.73 -26.49
CA PHE A 599 -24.72 16.83 -26.04
C PHE A 599 -25.59 18.03 -25.66
N ALA A 600 -25.35 18.63 -24.51
CA ALA A 600 -26.03 19.84 -24.07
C ALA A 600 -25.02 20.85 -23.51
N CYS A 601 -25.08 22.09 -23.99
CA CYS A 601 -24.33 23.23 -23.47
C CYS A 601 -25.31 24.35 -23.13
N SER A 602 -25.36 24.80 -21.88
CA SER A 602 -26.26 25.90 -21.48
C SER A 602 -25.77 27.28 -21.92
N SER A 603 -24.52 27.40 -22.40
CA SER A 603 -23.92 28.65 -22.85
C SER A 603 -23.43 28.54 -24.30
N THR A 604 -22.41 29.32 -24.65
CA THR A 604 -21.81 29.38 -25.99
C THR A 604 -20.97 28.14 -26.32
N VAL A 605 -20.97 27.79 -27.60
CA VAL A 605 -20.15 26.72 -28.18
C VAL A 605 -19.32 27.28 -29.34
N ASN A 606 -18.00 27.30 -29.19
CA ASN A 606 -17.12 27.84 -30.23
C ASN A 606 -16.88 26.84 -31.36
N THR A 607 -16.59 25.58 -31.01
CA THR A 607 -16.34 24.52 -31.99
C THR A 607 -16.92 23.20 -31.48
N LEU A 608 -17.79 22.58 -32.27
CA LEU A 608 -18.34 21.24 -32.02
C LEU A 608 -18.24 20.42 -33.31
N ASN A 609 -17.65 19.24 -33.23
CA ASN A 609 -17.60 18.26 -34.32
C ASN A 609 -18.23 16.95 -33.85
N VAL A 610 -19.29 16.51 -34.53
CA VAL A 610 -19.96 15.22 -34.29
C VAL A 610 -19.77 14.35 -35.52
N LEU A 611 -19.22 13.15 -35.34
CA LEU A 611 -19.00 12.17 -36.40
C LEU A 611 -19.64 10.84 -36.03
N VAL A 612 -20.56 10.36 -36.86
CA VAL A 612 -21.21 9.04 -36.71
C VAL A 612 -21.01 8.26 -38.00
N GLN A 613 -20.38 7.10 -37.92
CA GLN A 613 -20.13 6.26 -39.10
C GLN A 613 -20.10 4.77 -38.81
N LEU A 614 -20.10 3.97 -39.87
CA LEU A 614 -19.87 2.52 -39.83
C LEU A 614 -20.86 1.80 -38.89
N GLN A 615 -22.16 1.86 -39.18
CA GLN A 615 -23.24 1.20 -38.42
C GLN A 615 -23.48 1.75 -37.01
N SER A 616 -22.94 2.92 -36.68
CA SER A 616 -23.07 3.51 -35.34
C SER A 616 -24.30 4.39 -35.22
N ALA A 617 -24.71 4.66 -33.98
CA ALA A 617 -25.88 5.49 -33.76
C ALA A 617 -25.85 6.33 -32.48
N ILE A 618 -26.55 7.47 -32.56
CA ILE A 618 -26.90 8.31 -31.42
C ILE A 618 -28.43 8.36 -31.30
N TYR A 619 -28.93 8.03 -30.11
CA TYR A 619 -30.33 8.05 -29.74
C TYR A 619 -30.53 8.96 -28.53
N SER A 620 -31.44 9.92 -28.62
CA SER A 620 -31.76 10.79 -27.49
C SER A 620 -33.28 11.00 -27.36
N VAL A 621 -33.77 11.21 -26.14
CA VAL A 621 -35.19 11.58 -25.92
C VAL A 621 -35.39 13.07 -26.14
N GLY A 622 -34.42 13.90 -25.76
CA GLY A 622 -34.33 15.32 -26.14
C GLY A 622 -33.47 15.51 -27.39
N PRO A 623 -32.97 16.73 -27.65
CA PRO A 623 -32.03 16.96 -28.74
C PRO A 623 -30.76 16.13 -28.63
N ASN A 624 -30.28 15.61 -29.75
CA ASN A 624 -28.94 15.00 -29.81
C ASN A 624 -27.84 16.04 -29.59
N VAL A 625 -28.11 17.30 -29.95
CA VAL A 625 -27.28 18.47 -29.65
C VAL A 625 -28.18 19.63 -29.23
N TYR A 626 -27.95 20.15 -28.03
CA TYR A 626 -28.60 21.34 -27.49
C TYR A 626 -27.55 22.41 -27.18
N ILE A 627 -27.73 23.63 -27.70
CA ILE A 627 -26.88 24.79 -27.45
C ILE A 627 -27.77 25.95 -26.98
N GLY A 628 -27.65 26.32 -25.71
CA GLY A 628 -28.42 27.39 -25.08
C GLY A 628 -27.93 28.80 -25.44
N GLY A 629 -26.64 28.96 -25.73
CA GLY A 629 -26.04 30.21 -26.22
C GLY A 629 -25.87 30.24 -27.74
N SER A 630 -24.90 31.02 -28.21
CA SER A 630 -24.52 31.06 -29.63
C SER A 630 -23.52 29.97 -30.00
N ALA A 631 -23.57 29.54 -31.27
CA ALA A 631 -22.64 28.58 -31.84
C ALA A 631 -21.78 29.23 -32.95
N THR A 632 -20.45 29.01 -32.95
CA THR A 632 -19.54 29.69 -33.92
C THR A 632 -19.02 28.79 -35.04
N SER A 633 -18.89 27.48 -34.78
CA SER A 633 -18.50 26.48 -35.76
C SER A 633 -19.02 25.11 -35.31
N VAL A 634 -19.99 24.57 -36.03
CA VAL A 634 -20.59 23.28 -35.70
C VAL A 634 -20.59 22.42 -36.95
N SER A 635 -20.02 21.23 -36.87
CA SER A 635 -20.03 20.25 -37.94
C SER A 635 -20.64 18.94 -37.44
N ILE A 636 -21.65 18.45 -38.14
CA ILE A 636 -22.27 17.15 -37.89
C ILE A 636 -22.11 16.31 -39.14
N THR A 637 -21.49 15.15 -39.01
CA THR A 637 -21.23 14.24 -40.11
C THR A 637 -21.82 12.87 -39.79
N VAL A 638 -22.68 12.37 -40.68
CA VAL A 638 -23.26 11.02 -40.63
C VAL A 638 -22.90 10.31 -41.94
N THR A 639 -22.08 9.27 -41.84
CA THR A 639 -21.58 8.55 -43.01
C THR A 639 -21.87 7.07 -42.91
N SER A 640 -22.58 6.53 -43.89
CA SER A 640 -22.79 5.10 -44.06
C SER A 640 -22.03 4.60 -45.30
N THR A 641 -21.42 3.42 -45.17
CA THR A 641 -20.61 2.79 -46.24
C THR A 641 -21.41 1.82 -47.11
N GLY A 642 -22.67 1.53 -46.76
CA GLY A 642 -23.50 0.57 -47.49
C GLY A 642 -24.96 0.60 -47.04
N SER A 643 -25.86 0.08 -47.86
CA SER A 643 -27.31 0.07 -47.57
C SER A 643 -27.70 -0.82 -46.38
N SER A 644 -26.90 -1.83 -46.05
CA SER A 644 -27.03 -2.63 -44.81
C SER A 644 -26.46 -1.92 -43.58
N ASP A 645 -25.63 -0.89 -43.77
CA ASP A 645 -24.83 -0.29 -42.71
C ASP A 645 -25.58 0.88 -42.07
N VAL A 646 -26.63 0.59 -41.31
CA VAL A 646 -27.51 1.67 -40.86
C VAL A 646 -26.83 2.52 -39.80
N THR A 647 -26.56 3.78 -40.14
CA THR A 647 -25.89 4.76 -39.30
C THR A 647 -26.87 5.87 -39.00
N ARG A 648 -27.13 6.17 -37.73
CA ARG A 648 -28.31 6.95 -37.34
C ARG A 648 -28.02 8.05 -36.34
N ILE A 649 -28.62 9.21 -36.54
CA ILE A 649 -28.88 10.17 -35.46
C ILE A 649 -30.38 10.33 -35.36
N THR A 650 -30.95 9.97 -34.21
CA THR A 650 -32.40 10.06 -34.01
C THR A 650 -32.74 10.60 -32.65
N SER A 651 -33.72 11.50 -32.62
CA SER A 651 -34.31 12.02 -31.39
C SER A 651 -35.78 11.60 -31.34
N SER A 652 -36.30 11.30 -30.15
CA SER A 652 -37.75 11.19 -29.92
C SER A 652 -38.38 12.49 -29.41
N GLY A 653 -37.60 13.56 -29.31
CA GLY A 653 -38.03 14.89 -28.87
C GLY A 653 -38.15 15.88 -30.02
N ASP A 654 -38.30 17.15 -29.67
CA ASP A 654 -38.67 18.22 -30.61
C ASP A 654 -37.64 18.47 -31.71
N SER A 655 -36.36 18.18 -31.47
CA SER A 655 -35.35 18.34 -32.51
C SER A 655 -34.17 17.38 -32.39
N ASN A 656 -33.40 17.18 -33.47
CA ASN A 656 -32.06 16.56 -33.36
C ASN A 656 -31.01 17.58 -32.94
N PHE A 657 -31.04 18.78 -33.52
CA PHE A 657 -30.09 19.86 -33.26
C PHE A 657 -30.86 21.13 -32.93
N TYR A 658 -30.63 21.68 -31.73
CA TYR A 658 -31.26 22.91 -31.24
C TYR A 658 -30.20 23.96 -30.88
N CYS A 659 -30.31 25.15 -31.47
CA CYS A 659 -29.47 26.32 -31.14
C CYS A 659 -30.35 27.51 -30.76
N ASN A 660 -30.25 27.98 -29.52
CA ASN A 660 -31.17 28.97 -28.98
C ASN A 660 -30.76 30.44 -29.25
N THR A 661 -29.49 30.71 -29.57
CA THR A 661 -29.01 32.08 -29.82
C THR A 661 -28.17 32.17 -31.10
N GLY A 662 -28.72 31.69 -32.21
CA GLY A 662 -28.07 31.73 -33.54
C GLY A 662 -26.87 30.79 -33.70
N ALA A 663 -26.50 30.54 -34.95
CA ALA A 663 -25.36 29.71 -35.31
C ALA A 663 -24.60 30.28 -36.51
N THR A 664 -23.28 30.37 -36.41
CA THR A 664 -22.36 30.71 -37.51
C THR A 664 -21.57 29.46 -37.90
N ASN A 665 -21.27 29.29 -39.20
CA ASN A 665 -20.51 28.16 -39.75
C ASN A 665 -21.07 26.80 -39.30
N LEU A 666 -22.34 26.55 -39.62
CA LEU A 666 -23.04 25.32 -39.29
C LEU A 666 -23.06 24.39 -40.50
N GLY A 667 -22.39 23.24 -40.43
CA GLY A 667 -22.38 22.22 -41.47
C GLY A 667 -23.07 20.93 -41.02
N ILE A 668 -24.01 20.42 -41.81
CA ILE A 668 -24.64 19.11 -41.61
C ILE A 668 -24.43 18.26 -42.86
N TYR A 669 -23.62 17.21 -42.75
CA TYR A 669 -23.20 16.35 -43.85
C TYR A 669 -23.71 14.93 -43.63
N ILE A 670 -24.52 14.44 -44.56
CA ILE A 670 -25.21 13.14 -44.46
C ILE A 670 -24.94 12.38 -45.76
N THR A 671 -24.25 11.26 -45.68
CA THR A 671 -23.72 10.54 -46.85
C THR A 671 -23.93 9.04 -46.72
N GLY A 672 -24.46 8.42 -47.76
CA GLY A 672 -24.50 6.96 -47.91
C GLY A 672 -25.88 6.34 -47.68
N ALA A 673 -26.15 5.22 -48.35
CA ALA A 673 -27.47 4.60 -48.43
C ALA A 673 -28.07 4.13 -47.11
N GLY A 674 -27.26 3.94 -46.06
CA GLY A 674 -27.70 3.61 -44.71
C GLY A 674 -27.66 4.79 -43.73
N ALA A 675 -27.27 6.00 -44.15
CA ALA A 675 -27.20 7.16 -43.29
C ALA A 675 -28.60 7.77 -43.09
N LEU A 676 -29.00 7.94 -41.83
CA LEU A 676 -30.31 8.44 -41.44
C LEU A 676 -30.20 9.53 -40.38
N ILE A 677 -30.88 10.65 -40.60
CA ILE A 677 -31.25 11.60 -39.55
C ILE A 677 -32.78 11.67 -39.46
N SER A 678 -33.33 11.50 -38.25
CA SER A 678 -34.78 11.53 -38.04
C SER A 678 -35.23 12.14 -36.70
N SER A 679 -36.29 12.95 -36.72
CA SER A 679 -36.94 13.51 -35.51
C SER A 679 -38.47 13.56 -35.71
N PRO A 680 -39.28 13.40 -34.65
CA PRO A 680 -40.73 13.57 -34.72
C PRO A 680 -41.16 15.02 -34.96
N SER A 681 -40.27 16.01 -34.80
CA SER A 681 -40.59 17.40 -35.10
C SER A 681 -39.53 18.03 -36.00
N ASN A 682 -38.34 18.39 -35.51
CA ASN A 682 -37.35 19.12 -36.30
C ASN A 682 -35.99 18.42 -36.43
N ASN A 683 -35.31 18.50 -37.58
CA ASN A 683 -33.91 18.05 -37.61
C ASN A 683 -32.97 19.14 -37.11
N LEU A 684 -33.04 20.35 -37.66
CA LEU A 684 -32.37 21.54 -37.16
C LEU A 684 -33.40 22.60 -36.75
N TYR A 685 -33.23 23.16 -35.56
CA TYR A 685 -34.04 24.27 -35.07
C TYR A 685 -33.16 25.38 -34.46
N VAL A 686 -33.23 26.60 -35.01
CA VAL A 686 -32.42 27.74 -34.59
C VAL A 686 -33.27 28.98 -34.28
N THR A 687 -33.00 29.61 -33.13
CA THR A 687 -33.75 30.75 -32.59
C THR A 687 -32.85 31.86 -32.02
N GLY A 688 -33.46 32.98 -31.64
CA GLY A 688 -32.88 34.02 -30.76
C GLY A 688 -31.88 35.00 -31.38
N ALA A 689 -31.08 34.60 -32.37
CA ALA A 689 -30.16 35.48 -33.07
C ALA A 689 -29.86 35.01 -34.49
N SER A 690 -29.37 35.93 -35.33
CA SER A 690 -29.04 35.66 -36.73
C SER A 690 -28.05 34.51 -36.91
N SER A 691 -28.24 33.72 -37.95
CA SER A 691 -27.35 32.62 -38.34
C SER A 691 -26.69 32.88 -39.69
N SER A 692 -25.48 32.37 -39.93
CA SER A 692 -24.78 32.59 -41.20
C SER A 692 -23.83 31.45 -41.56
N ASN A 693 -23.56 31.28 -42.85
CA ASN A 693 -22.72 30.20 -43.39
C ASN A 693 -23.26 28.82 -42.96
N VAL A 694 -24.53 28.57 -43.28
CA VAL A 694 -25.20 27.31 -43.01
C VAL A 694 -25.14 26.41 -44.24
N ASP A 695 -24.49 25.25 -44.10
CA ASP A 695 -24.33 24.26 -45.15
C ASP A 695 -25.03 22.95 -44.77
N MET A 696 -25.76 22.38 -45.74
CA MET A 696 -26.35 21.05 -45.64
C MET A 696 -26.00 20.26 -46.91
N THR A 697 -25.48 19.05 -46.72
CA THR A 697 -25.23 18.12 -47.81
C THR A 697 -25.85 16.77 -47.51
N VAL A 698 -26.76 16.32 -48.37
CA VAL A 698 -27.35 14.98 -48.34
C VAL A 698 -27.04 14.29 -49.66
N THR A 699 -26.24 13.24 -49.61
CA THR A 699 -25.77 12.57 -50.82
C THR A 699 -25.66 11.06 -50.65
N SER A 700 -25.34 10.39 -51.76
CA SER A 700 -25.10 8.96 -51.84
C SER A 700 -26.24 8.12 -51.26
N SER A 701 -27.48 8.51 -51.57
CA SER A 701 -28.71 7.83 -51.17
C SER A 701 -29.03 7.91 -49.67
N ALA A 702 -28.53 8.93 -48.97
CA ALA A 702 -28.85 9.18 -47.58
C ALA A 702 -30.33 9.59 -47.37
N THR A 703 -30.83 9.39 -46.15
CA THR A 703 -32.21 9.69 -45.77
C THR A 703 -32.29 10.71 -44.64
N VAL A 704 -33.16 11.70 -44.80
CA VAL A 704 -33.48 12.71 -43.79
C VAL A 704 -34.99 12.81 -43.66
N THR A 705 -35.51 12.64 -42.44
CA THR A 705 -36.95 12.73 -42.18
C THR A 705 -37.29 13.57 -40.96
N ALA A 706 -38.35 14.38 -41.05
CA ALA A 706 -38.86 15.15 -39.93
C ALA A 706 -40.40 15.08 -39.85
N GLY A 707 -40.94 14.91 -38.65
CA GLY A 707 -42.40 14.93 -38.43
C GLY A 707 -43.02 16.33 -38.39
N SER A 708 -42.22 17.40 -38.45
CA SER A 708 -42.66 18.76 -38.74
C SER A 708 -41.79 19.41 -39.80
N ARG A 709 -40.57 19.85 -39.44
CA ARG A 709 -39.68 20.59 -40.37
C ARG A 709 -38.27 20.06 -40.37
N ASN A 710 -37.63 19.91 -41.52
CA ASN A 710 -36.24 19.47 -41.47
C ASN A 710 -35.30 20.58 -40.99
N TRP A 711 -35.42 21.80 -41.52
CA TRP A 711 -34.67 22.98 -41.07
C TRP A 711 -35.62 24.12 -40.74
N TYR A 712 -35.50 24.65 -39.51
CA TYR A 712 -36.32 25.76 -39.05
C TYR A 712 -35.47 26.88 -38.44
N PHE A 713 -35.46 28.02 -39.12
CA PHE A 713 -34.91 29.29 -38.63
C PHE A 713 -36.07 30.24 -38.35
N THR A 714 -36.25 30.61 -37.08
CA THR A 714 -37.34 31.51 -36.68
C THR A 714 -37.12 32.93 -37.18
N SER A 715 -38.15 33.77 -37.08
CA SER A 715 -38.04 35.19 -37.39
C SER A 715 -37.04 35.94 -36.50
N THR A 716 -36.77 35.43 -35.30
CA THR A 716 -35.75 35.96 -34.39
C THR A 716 -34.33 35.48 -34.72
N ALA A 717 -34.19 34.53 -35.65
CA ALA A 717 -32.92 33.98 -36.09
C ALA A 717 -32.78 34.02 -37.62
N PRO A 718 -32.79 35.21 -38.24
CA PRO A 718 -32.69 35.33 -39.68
C PRO A 718 -31.37 34.74 -40.19
N LEU A 719 -31.41 34.04 -41.32
CA LEU A 719 -30.23 33.68 -42.09
C LEU A 719 -29.64 34.94 -42.73
N VAL A 720 -28.36 35.21 -42.47
CA VAL A 720 -27.59 36.32 -43.00
C VAL A 720 -26.33 35.79 -43.70
N GLY A 721 -25.65 36.64 -44.48
CA GLY A 721 -24.46 36.27 -45.23
C GLY A 721 -24.74 35.69 -46.62
N THR A 722 -23.69 35.38 -47.38
CA THR A 722 -23.78 35.03 -48.82
C THR A 722 -23.55 33.56 -49.15
N SER A 723 -23.24 32.74 -48.14
CA SER A 723 -22.73 31.37 -48.30
C SER A 723 -23.59 30.34 -47.58
N ASN A 724 -24.92 30.40 -47.75
CA ASN A 724 -25.80 29.35 -47.23
C ASN A 724 -26.15 28.39 -48.37
N GLU A 725 -25.78 27.11 -48.24
CA GLU A 725 -25.95 26.11 -49.30
C GLU A 725 -26.66 24.85 -48.78
N ILE A 726 -27.61 24.36 -49.58
CA ILE A 726 -28.29 23.09 -49.38
C ILE A 726 -28.13 22.26 -50.65
N LEU A 727 -27.45 21.13 -50.54
CA LEU A 727 -27.21 20.19 -51.62
C LEU A 727 -27.84 18.83 -51.31
N ILE A 728 -28.72 18.35 -52.18
CA ILE A 728 -29.35 17.02 -52.14
C ILE A 728 -29.03 16.31 -53.45
N SER A 729 -28.40 15.13 -53.40
CA SER A 729 -27.90 14.45 -54.61
C SER A 729 -27.90 12.91 -54.51
N SER A 730 -27.65 12.25 -55.65
CA SER A 730 -27.32 10.82 -55.73
C SER A 730 -28.37 9.88 -55.09
N GLN A 731 -29.65 10.08 -55.43
CA GLN A 731 -30.81 9.30 -54.96
C GLN A 731 -31.13 9.49 -53.47
N SER A 732 -30.78 10.64 -52.90
CA SER A 732 -31.07 10.92 -51.49
C SER A 732 -32.54 11.25 -51.26
N VAL A 733 -33.03 10.99 -50.06
CA VAL A 733 -34.42 11.24 -49.66
C VAL A 733 -34.45 12.27 -48.55
N VAL A 734 -35.14 13.38 -48.78
CA VAL A 734 -35.40 14.42 -47.78
C VAL A 734 -36.91 14.63 -47.69
N HIS A 735 -37.46 14.38 -46.51
CA HIS A 735 -38.91 14.35 -46.29
C HIS A 735 -39.30 15.08 -45.01
N ALA A 736 -40.31 15.95 -45.09
CA ALA A 736 -40.88 16.65 -43.94
C ALA A 736 -42.42 16.62 -43.99
N GLN A 737 -43.06 16.56 -42.82
CA GLN A 737 -44.52 16.61 -42.75
C GLN A 737 -45.08 18.00 -43.13
N VAL A 738 -44.44 19.08 -42.68
CA VAL A 738 -44.88 20.46 -42.90
C VAL A 738 -44.00 21.13 -43.95
N ASP A 739 -42.83 21.64 -43.55
CA ASP A 739 -41.88 22.31 -44.45
C ASP A 739 -40.53 21.58 -44.45
N ASN A 740 -39.86 21.42 -45.60
CA ASN A 740 -38.48 20.95 -45.56
C ASN A 740 -37.55 22.04 -45.00
N PHE A 741 -37.70 23.26 -45.50
CA PHE A 741 -36.89 24.41 -45.11
C PHE A 741 -37.78 25.61 -44.82
N LEU A 742 -37.88 26.02 -43.55
CA LEU A 742 -38.54 27.27 -43.15
C LEU A 742 -37.49 28.23 -42.61
N MET A 743 -37.36 29.39 -43.25
CA MET A 743 -36.37 30.38 -42.87
C MET A 743 -36.87 31.81 -43.03
N GLN A 744 -36.58 32.66 -42.06
CA GLN A 744 -36.40 34.08 -42.34
C GLN A 744 -34.97 34.25 -42.84
N SER A 745 -34.79 34.89 -43.98
CA SER A 745 -33.45 35.15 -44.54
C SER A 745 -33.38 36.59 -44.98
N THR A 746 -32.29 37.29 -44.68
CA THR A 746 -31.82 38.49 -45.38
C THR A 746 -30.51 38.21 -46.14
N GLY A 747 -30.04 36.97 -46.11
CA GLY A 747 -28.85 36.49 -46.79
C GLY A 747 -29.16 35.77 -48.10
N SER A 748 -28.11 35.24 -48.72
CA SER A 748 -28.19 34.40 -49.92
C SER A 748 -28.39 32.93 -49.56
N LEU A 749 -29.23 32.23 -50.31
CA LEU A 749 -29.50 30.80 -50.19
C LEU A 749 -29.35 30.11 -51.55
N TRP A 750 -28.58 29.03 -51.58
CA TRP A 750 -28.45 28.14 -52.74
C TRP A 750 -29.06 26.78 -52.40
N LEU A 751 -30.08 26.35 -53.16
CA LEU A 751 -30.72 25.04 -53.03
C LEU A 751 -30.51 24.25 -54.31
N THR A 752 -29.80 23.13 -54.23
CA THR A 752 -29.56 22.23 -55.36
C THR A 752 -30.10 20.84 -55.04
N VAL A 753 -31.04 20.35 -55.85
CA VAL A 753 -31.56 18.97 -55.76
C VAL A 753 -31.34 18.26 -57.08
N THR A 754 -30.41 17.31 -57.09
CA THR A 754 -29.97 16.61 -58.29
C THR A 754 -30.04 15.09 -58.16
N GLY A 755 -29.85 14.39 -59.28
CA GLY A 755 -29.58 12.97 -59.36
C GLY A 755 -30.63 12.11 -58.65
N SER A 756 -31.76 11.85 -59.29
CA SER A 756 -32.87 10.98 -58.85
C SER A 756 -33.27 11.08 -57.37
N SER A 757 -32.98 12.21 -56.74
CA SER A 757 -33.26 12.46 -55.33
C SER A 757 -34.71 12.88 -55.13
N PHE A 758 -35.21 12.65 -53.93
CA PHE A 758 -36.57 12.98 -53.52
C PHE A 758 -36.55 14.09 -52.48
N LEU A 759 -37.31 15.16 -52.74
CA LEU A 759 -37.58 16.22 -51.78
C LEU A 759 -39.09 16.37 -51.63
N THR A 760 -39.62 16.13 -50.42
CA THR A 760 -41.07 16.04 -50.21
C THR A 760 -41.55 16.75 -48.95
N ALA A 761 -42.52 17.65 -49.11
CA ALA A 761 -43.25 18.32 -48.03
C ALA A 761 -44.73 17.91 -48.09
N VAL A 762 -45.24 17.26 -47.04
CA VAL A 762 -46.56 16.57 -47.09
C VAL A 762 -47.75 17.52 -46.95
N THR A 763 -47.63 18.59 -46.16
CA THR A 763 -48.75 19.48 -45.85
C THR A 763 -48.51 20.94 -46.21
N ASP A 764 -47.27 21.36 -46.45
CA ASP A 764 -46.95 22.75 -46.78
C ASP A 764 -45.88 22.88 -47.89
N ASN A 765 -44.75 23.55 -47.65
CA ASN A 765 -43.79 23.93 -48.71
C ASN A 765 -42.45 23.19 -48.62
N ASN A 766 -41.79 22.95 -49.75
CA ASN A 766 -40.40 22.47 -49.71
C ASN A 766 -39.44 23.56 -49.21
N LEU A 767 -39.54 24.77 -49.76
CA LEU A 767 -38.82 25.95 -49.30
C LEU A 767 -39.80 27.08 -48.96
N TYR A 768 -39.82 27.52 -47.72
CA TYR A 768 -40.55 28.70 -47.23
C TYR A 768 -39.58 29.76 -46.75
N VAL A 769 -39.57 30.93 -47.40
CA VAL A 769 -38.82 32.11 -46.97
C VAL A 769 -39.75 33.20 -46.42
N THR A 770 -39.77 33.40 -45.11
CA THR A 770 -40.50 34.50 -44.43
C THR A 770 -39.65 35.77 -44.43
N GLY A 771 -39.78 36.65 -45.43
CA GLY A 771 -39.08 37.95 -45.47
C GLY A 771 -38.21 38.19 -46.71
N ASP A 772 -37.42 39.26 -46.69
CA ASP A 772 -36.63 39.72 -47.84
C ASP A 772 -35.36 38.89 -48.05
N CYS A 773 -35.26 38.11 -49.13
CA CYS A 773 -34.06 37.30 -49.41
C CYS A 773 -33.00 38.10 -50.17
N GLY A 774 -31.72 37.93 -49.83
CA GLY A 774 -30.61 38.54 -50.56
C GLY A 774 -30.49 37.99 -51.99
N MET A 775 -30.01 36.76 -52.11
CA MET A 775 -29.94 36.04 -53.39
C MET A 775 -30.51 34.64 -53.26
N LEU A 776 -31.41 34.27 -54.14
CA LEU A 776 -31.99 32.94 -54.21
C LEU A 776 -31.57 32.23 -55.50
N ARG A 777 -30.85 31.11 -55.35
CA ARG A 777 -30.53 30.19 -56.46
C ARG A 777 -31.14 28.84 -56.17
N VAL A 778 -32.02 28.37 -57.05
CA VAL A 778 -32.61 27.04 -56.93
C VAL A 778 -32.34 26.25 -58.21
N ALA A 779 -31.82 25.04 -58.06
CA ALA A 779 -31.54 24.14 -59.18
C ALA A 779 -32.14 22.75 -58.92
N PHE A 780 -33.07 22.32 -59.77
CA PHE A 780 -33.64 20.97 -59.74
C PHE A 780 -33.26 20.22 -61.02
N THR A 781 -32.49 19.15 -60.88
CA THR A 781 -31.99 18.37 -62.04
C THR A 781 -32.21 16.88 -61.86
N SER A 782 -32.96 16.25 -62.77
CA SER A 782 -33.20 14.80 -62.74
C SER A 782 -33.73 14.27 -61.39
N SER A 783 -34.55 15.06 -60.68
CA SER A 783 -35.03 14.79 -59.31
C SER A 783 -36.57 14.76 -59.24
N THR A 784 -37.12 14.30 -58.11
CA THR A 784 -38.55 14.31 -57.82
C THR A 784 -38.84 15.24 -56.65
N ILE A 785 -39.61 16.29 -56.89
CA ILE A 785 -39.92 17.33 -55.91
C ILE A 785 -41.43 17.42 -55.74
N THR A 786 -41.93 17.24 -54.52
CA THR A 786 -43.37 17.22 -54.23
C THR A 786 -43.66 18.10 -53.03
N ALA A 787 -44.61 19.02 -53.15
CA ALA A 787 -45.12 19.80 -52.03
C ALA A 787 -46.64 19.86 -52.08
N ALA A 788 -47.31 19.92 -50.93
CA ALA A 788 -48.76 20.05 -50.91
C ALA A 788 -49.25 21.47 -51.28
N VAL A 789 -48.46 22.50 -50.99
CA VAL A 789 -48.81 23.90 -51.28
C VAL A 789 -47.90 24.48 -52.36
N ASN A 790 -46.64 24.84 -52.03
CA ASN A 790 -45.66 25.29 -53.02
C ASN A 790 -44.33 24.57 -52.85
N ASN A 791 -43.66 24.28 -53.97
CA ASN A 791 -42.28 23.83 -53.91
C ASN A 791 -41.33 24.94 -53.44
N ILE A 792 -41.61 26.19 -53.79
CA ILE A 792 -40.88 27.38 -53.33
C ILE A 792 -41.90 28.48 -53.04
N PHE A 793 -41.89 29.01 -51.82
CA PHE A 793 -42.64 30.19 -51.42
C PHE A 793 -41.69 31.25 -50.85
N VAL A 794 -41.76 32.47 -51.39
CA VAL A 794 -40.99 33.63 -50.93
C VAL A 794 -41.98 34.73 -50.56
N GLY A 795 -42.11 35.00 -49.25
CA GLY A 795 -43.09 35.96 -48.72
C GLY A 795 -42.63 37.42 -48.72
N GLY A 796 -41.34 37.71 -48.96
CA GLY A 796 -40.78 39.06 -49.05
C GLY A 796 -40.13 39.36 -50.40
N SER A 797 -39.35 40.45 -50.47
CA SER A 797 -38.68 40.89 -51.69
C SER A 797 -37.37 40.14 -51.91
N ILE A 798 -36.94 39.98 -53.17
CA ILE A 798 -35.57 39.57 -53.48
C ILE A 798 -34.73 40.84 -53.67
N LEU A 799 -33.71 41.03 -52.83
CA LEU A 799 -32.88 42.24 -52.80
C LEU A 799 -31.89 42.21 -53.98
N SER A 800 -32.11 43.05 -54.99
CA SER A 800 -31.66 42.87 -56.38
C SER A 800 -30.17 43.08 -56.69
N ASP A 801 -29.31 43.41 -55.74
CA ASP A 801 -28.11 44.20 -56.09
C ASP A 801 -26.82 43.41 -56.36
N LEU A 802 -26.81 42.07 -56.28
CA LEU A 802 -25.61 41.26 -56.59
C LEU A 802 -25.96 39.89 -57.24
N THR A 803 -25.69 39.72 -58.55
CA THR A 803 -25.77 38.48 -59.36
C THR A 803 -27.17 37.87 -59.62
N PRO A 804 -27.40 37.07 -60.69
CA PRO A 804 -28.76 36.67 -61.06
C PRO A 804 -29.36 35.69 -60.06
N ASN A 805 -30.57 36.04 -59.59
CA ASN A 805 -31.52 35.12 -58.99
C ASN A 805 -32.11 34.24 -60.08
N TYR A 806 -32.14 32.92 -59.87
CA TYR A 806 -32.72 32.01 -60.85
C TYR A 806 -33.30 30.76 -60.20
N VAL A 807 -34.34 30.25 -60.83
CA VAL A 807 -34.83 28.89 -60.65
C VAL A 807 -34.51 28.14 -61.94
N TYR A 808 -33.61 27.17 -61.88
CA TYR A 808 -33.19 26.35 -63.00
C TYR A 808 -33.73 24.94 -62.85
N MET A 809 -34.39 24.42 -63.89
CA MET A 809 -35.02 23.11 -63.86
C MET A 809 -34.73 22.34 -65.14
N THR A 810 -34.23 21.12 -65.00
CA THR A 810 -33.99 20.21 -66.12
C THR A 810 -34.31 18.78 -65.70
N THR A 811 -35.15 18.09 -66.48
CA THR A 811 -35.50 16.67 -66.27
C THR A 811 -36.02 16.29 -64.88
N ALA A 812 -36.48 17.27 -64.08
CA ALA A 812 -37.09 17.06 -62.77
C ALA A 812 -38.62 16.89 -62.89
N THR A 813 -39.20 16.07 -62.02
CA THR A 813 -40.66 15.91 -61.89
C THR A 813 -41.14 16.72 -60.69
N MET A 814 -42.10 17.61 -60.90
CA MET A 814 -42.69 18.45 -59.86
C MET A 814 -44.20 18.24 -59.77
N SER A 815 -44.71 18.13 -58.56
CA SER A 815 -46.15 18.10 -58.24
C SER A 815 -46.46 19.06 -57.12
#